data_AF-A0A2A2LGI0-F1
#
_entry.id   AF-A0A2A2LGI0-F1
#
_cell.length_a   1.000
_cell.length_b   1.000
_cell.length_c   1.000
_cell.angle_alpha   90.00
_cell.angle_beta   90.00
_cell.angle_gamma   90.00
#
_symmetry.space_group_name_H-M   'P 1'
#
loop_
_entity.id
_entity.type
_entity.pdbx_description
1 polymer ?
#
loop_
_entity_poly.entity_id
_entity_poly.type
_entity_poly.pdbx_seq_one_letter_code
_entity_poly.pdbx_strand_id
1 'polypeptide(L)'
;MIELDKEPVYYCGDIIKGKIHVKISDGHIEITSLRLLLNGHGKINAKGKKDEAVQENVSYLKKSQRLLPKPLEMTTKEKLFPFEETLPESLPNSFYCSKGHIQYSVVVVMEYKTNSGVPSMVKAVRGITVLEEVDLNKLPKLYFEQRNEYDQRKFGWFACTGGSIRLNLTIDRTAFVCGEAVTMIGKIENKSDRRIEKVSANLVRTTRFGADAEDTPDSSLTDVQEMQEDLLAMYVCEGTVIRIDKKVHVPPVAPSTPTFAMMSKAPNSDRDRFQLRRRSQVGRLSLSSQKSRQSLSSLSPFQRLMAISYSYLIKVRTGGVDIIEIHVPVVIGTKPLVAHRFIDGNSSEEIAHFKMCKQDKAIPLLDGKEKTLCNKAQLQHLNKFPMYMDLETSSKQSKKLYVIANNIRTENLVVNKIIHATEEGSTISDVASLASSFVRKITPAIKVSLGRLLSGDAESMWRGLIFLLIAVVAQLCWSVEEPLFFLITYPEKLAYTYQMQPSYSVGVRFPSYSFKKVSLAYAYPPHGCSPLKNKLGPNQVLLLERGECSFVDKVIHAEEAGALIALITDSKAGSDEFVDMITDTTQRRAGIPAAYITGASGRRIRDYLLYSDMSTKVLMTIPLNHSTTSLRNIPSKPPWELW
;
A
#
# COMPACT_ATOMS: atom_id res chain seq x y z
N MET A 1 1.84 -32.87 -5.97
CA MET A 1 1.83 -31.44 -5.58
C MET A 1 3.25 -30.89 -5.67
N ILE A 2 3.40 -29.63 -6.07
CA ILE A 2 4.71 -28.95 -6.12
C ILE A 2 4.77 -27.97 -4.95
N GLU A 3 5.73 -28.16 -4.06
CA GLU A 3 6.02 -27.27 -2.92
C GLU A 3 7.37 -26.57 -3.19
N LEU A 4 7.41 -25.25 -3.04
CA LEU A 4 8.63 -24.44 -3.22
C LEU A 4 9.12 -24.00 -1.84
N ASP A 5 10.44 -23.92 -1.65
CA ASP A 5 11.04 -23.63 -0.34
C ASP A 5 10.86 -22.17 0.10
N LYS A 6 10.80 -21.24 -0.86
CA LYS A 6 10.55 -19.81 -0.65
C LYS A 6 9.28 -19.34 -1.35
N GLU A 7 8.85 -18.11 -1.07
CA GLU A 7 7.81 -17.47 -1.86
C GLU A 7 8.17 -17.54 -3.36
N PRO A 8 7.19 -17.77 -4.25
CA PRO A 8 7.42 -18.05 -5.68
C PRO A 8 7.81 -16.80 -6.50
N VAL A 9 8.72 -15.98 -5.98
CA VAL A 9 9.29 -14.81 -6.65
C VAL A 9 10.80 -15.00 -6.77
N TYR A 10 11.30 -14.84 -7.98
CA TYR A 10 12.69 -15.14 -8.34
C TYR A 10 13.25 -14.03 -9.23
N TYR A 11 14.51 -13.68 -9.01
CA TYR A 11 15.27 -12.86 -9.94
C TYR A 11 15.90 -13.72 -11.03
N CYS A 12 16.33 -13.09 -12.12
CA CYS A 12 17.13 -13.77 -13.14
C CYS A 12 18.42 -14.32 -12.50
N GLY A 13 18.82 -15.55 -12.83
CA GLY A 13 19.94 -16.26 -12.20
C GLY A 13 19.63 -16.95 -10.86
N ASP A 14 18.46 -16.71 -10.24
CA ASP A 14 18.11 -17.38 -8.99
C ASP A 14 17.97 -18.90 -9.16
N ILE A 15 18.22 -19.62 -8.06
CA ILE A 15 17.99 -21.06 -7.96
C ILE A 15 16.59 -21.34 -7.42
N ILE A 16 15.81 -22.11 -8.17
CA ILE A 16 14.50 -22.62 -7.75
C ILE A 16 14.72 -23.94 -7.01
N LYS A 17 14.35 -23.97 -5.73
CA LYS A 17 14.40 -25.16 -4.88
C LYS A 17 13.01 -25.52 -4.40
N GLY A 18 12.71 -26.81 -4.38
CA GLY A 18 11.43 -27.32 -3.91
C GLY A 18 11.36 -28.83 -3.86
N LYS A 19 10.15 -29.31 -3.53
CA LYS A 19 9.85 -30.73 -3.37
C LYS A 19 8.56 -31.07 -4.11
N ILE A 20 8.56 -32.21 -4.78
CA ILE A 20 7.37 -32.79 -5.40
C ILE A 20 6.81 -33.83 -4.44
N HIS A 21 5.63 -33.56 -3.94
CA HIS A 21 4.92 -34.46 -3.05
C HIS A 21 3.96 -35.34 -3.87
N VAL A 22 4.24 -36.63 -3.92
CA VAL A 22 3.40 -37.66 -4.54
C VAL A 22 2.70 -38.44 -3.43
N LYS A 23 1.37 -38.46 -3.48
CA LYS A 23 0.50 -39.19 -2.54
C LYS A 23 -0.40 -40.14 -3.31
N ILE A 24 -0.49 -41.37 -2.83
CA ILE A 24 -1.28 -42.45 -3.42
C ILE A 24 -2.40 -42.78 -2.43
N SER A 25 -3.62 -42.94 -2.93
CA SER A 25 -4.79 -43.26 -2.09
C SER A 25 -4.76 -44.70 -1.59
N ASP A 26 -4.61 -45.68 -2.50
CA ASP A 26 -4.42 -47.10 -2.20
C ASP A 26 -3.80 -47.82 -3.41
N GLY A 27 -3.03 -48.88 -3.16
CA GLY A 27 -2.41 -49.74 -4.19
C GLY A 27 -0.90 -49.54 -4.39
N HIS A 28 -0.36 -50.24 -5.38
CA HIS A 28 1.02 -50.11 -5.86
C HIS A 28 1.00 -49.39 -7.21
N ILE A 29 1.92 -48.44 -7.40
CA ILE A 29 2.16 -47.82 -8.70
C ILE A 29 3.64 -47.94 -9.06
N GLU A 30 3.92 -48.20 -10.33
CA GLU A 30 5.26 -48.11 -10.89
C GLU A 30 5.39 -46.76 -11.60
N ILE A 31 6.20 -45.85 -11.06
CA ILE A 31 6.51 -44.58 -11.73
C ILE A 31 7.57 -44.85 -12.78
N THR A 32 7.20 -44.77 -14.06
CA THR A 32 8.10 -45.01 -15.19
C THR A 32 8.96 -43.79 -15.51
N SER A 33 8.39 -42.59 -15.36
CA SER A 33 9.07 -41.34 -15.66
C SER A 33 8.55 -40.20 -14.80
N LEU A 34 9.47 -39.42 -14.23
CA LEU A 34 9.17 -38.18 -13.53
C LEU A 34 10.04 -37.07 -14.11
N ARG A 35 9.40 -36.11 -14.79
CA ARG A 35 10.06 -34.99 -15.47
C ARG A 35 9.60 -33.67 -14.90
N LEU A 36 10.55 -32.80 -14.61
CA LEU A 36 10.35 -31.40 -14.28
C LEU A 36 10.58 -30.56 -15.54
N LEU A 37 9.67 -29.66 -15.84
CA LEU A 37 9.73 -28.75 -16.97
C LEU A 37 9.58 -27.32 -16.45
N LEU A 38 10.53 -26.45 -16.79
CA LEU A 38 10.43 -25.01 -16.56
C LEU A 38 10.07 -24.35 -17.88
N ASN A 39 8.89 -23.75 -17.91
CA ASN A 39 8.36 -23.07 -19.08
C ASN A 39 8.21 -21.58 -18.80
N GLY A 40 8.63 -20.76 -19.75
CA GLY A 40 8.39 -19.32 -19.78
C GLY A 40 7.96 -18.93 -21.17
N HIS A 41 6.78 -18.35 -21.32
CA HIS A 41 6.29 -17.92 -22.62
C HIS A 41 5.55 -16.59 -22.52
N GLY A 42 5.69 -15.79 -23.56
CA GLY A 42 4.96 -14.56 -23.78
C GLY A 42 3.95 -14.74 -24.91
N LYS A 43 2.76 -14.17 -24.72
CA LYS A 43 1.70 -14.12 -25.72
C LYS A 43 1.12 -12.72 -25.79
N ILE A 44 1.07 -12.16 -26.99
CA ILE A 44 0.44 -10.86 -27.27
C ILE A 44 -0.70 -11.07 -28.24
N ASN A 45 -1.79 -10.35 -27.99
CA ASN A 45 -2.87 -10.11 -28.92
C ASN A 45 -3.32 -8.64 -28.76
N ALA A 46 -2.60 -7.75 -29.43
CA ALA A 46 -2.84 -6.31 -29.40
C ALA A 46 -3.46 -5.86 -30.74
N LYS A 47 -4.48 -5.01 -30.67
CA LYS A 47 -5.07 -4.31 -31.81
C LYS A 47 -4.88 -2.81 -31.59
N GLY A 48 -4.22 -2.14 -32.52
CA GLY A 48 -3.94 -0.72 -32.55
C GLY A 48 -5.07 0.10 -33.16
N LYS A 49 -4.85 1.41 -33.28
CA LYS A 49 -5.87 2.37 -33.75
C LYS A 49 -6.03 2.44 -35.28
N LYS A 50 -5.06 1.91 -36.06
CA LYS A 50 -5.00 2.00 -37.53
C LYS A 50 -4.96 0.62 -38.20
N ASP A 51 -5.82 -0.31 -37.79
CA ASP A 51 -5.85 -1.71 -38.26
C ASP A 51 -4.55 -2.53 -38.04
N GLU A 52 -3.54 -1.95 -37.39
CA GLU A 52 -2.36 -2.67 -36.93
C GLU A 52 -2.75 -3.66 -35.84
N ALA A 53 -2.57 -4.96 -36.08
CA ALA A 53 -2.75 -6.00 -35.08
C ALA A 53 -1.46 -6.79 -34.93
N VAL A 54 -1.02 -6.98 -33.69
CA VAL A 54 0.15 -7.80 -33.35
C VAL A 54 -0.31 -9.00 -32.56
N GLN A 55 -0.09 -10.17 -33.13
CA GLN A 55 -0.29 -11.45 -32.48
C GLN A 55 1.00 -12.25 -32.54
N GLU A 56 1.73 -12.28 -31.43
CA GLU A 56 3.02 -12.94 -31.32
C GLU A 56 3.03 -13.87 -30.11
N ASN A 57 3.74 -15.00 -30.25
CA ASN A 57 4.00 -15.93 -29.17
C ASN A 57 5.49 -16.25 -29.14
N VAL A 58 6.15 -16.05 -28.00
CA VAL A 58 7.60 -16.29 -27.84
C VAL A 58 7.82 -17.19 -26.64
N SER A 59 8.69 -18.18 -26.79
CA SER A 59 9.13 -19.06 -25.69
C SER A 59 10.45 -18.52 -25.12
N TYR A 60 10.40 -17.93 -23.93
CA TYR A 60 11.55 -17.36 -23.22
C TYR A 60 12.35 -18.39 -22.43
N LEU A 61 11.70 -19.44 -21.93
CA LEU A 61 12.33 -20.47 -21.12
C LEU A 61 11.71 -21.82 -21.44
N LYS A 62 12.56 -22.82 -21.71
CA LYS A 62 12.16 -24.21 -21.85
C LYS A 62 13.30 -25.10 -21.37
N LYS A 63 13.30 -25.45 -20.09
CA LYS A 63 14.24 -26.42 -19.50
C LYS A 63 13.49 -27.68 -19.08
N SER A 64 14.16 -28.82 -19.19
CA SER A 64 13.61 -30.12 -18.81
C SER A 64 14.65 -30.89 -18.00
N GLN A 65 14.26 -31.36 -16.81
CA GLN A 65 15.10 -32.16 -15.92
C GLN A 65 14.37 -33.48 -15.62
N ARG A 66 15.07 -34.60 -15.70
CA ARG A 66 14.54 -35.91 -15.32
C ARG A 66 14.92 -36.21 -13.88
N LEU A 67 13.92 -36.37 -13.01
CA LEU A 67 14.13 -36.54 -11.57
C LEU A 67 14.31 -38.01 -11.16
N LEU A 68 13.84 -38.94 -12.00
CA LEU A 68 14.01 -40.38 -11.79
C LEU A 68 14.93 -41.00 -12.86
N PRO A 69 16.10 -41.54 -12.48
CA PRO A 69 17.01 -42.17 -13.42
C PRO A 69 16.52 -43.55 -13.88
N LYS A 70 15.78 -44.28 -13.02
CA LYS A 70 15.19 -45.58 -13.30
C LYS A 70 13.71 -45.60 -12.86
N PRO A 71 12.89 -46.49 -13.43
CA PRO A 71 11.54 -46.72 -12.94
C PRO A 71 11.56 -47.03 -11.44
N LEU A 72 10.59 -46.49 -10.71
CA LEU A 72 10.50 -46.63 -9.26
C LEU A 72 9.15 -47.21 -8.91
N GLU A 73 9.17 -48.39 -8.29
CA GLU A 73 8.00 -48.95 -7.63
C GLU A 73 7.72 -48.21 -6.32
N MET A 74 6.49 -47.70 -6.19
CA MET A 74 6.03 -47.04 -4.99
C MET A 74 4.99 -47.91 -4.28
N THR A 75 5.41 -48.47 -3.15
CA THR A 75 4.55 -49.19 -2.17
C THR A 75 4.16 -48.30 -0.98
N THR A 76 4.84 -47.16 -0.81
CA THR A 76 4.60 -46.22 0.29
C THR A 76 3.50 -45.23 -0.08
N LYS A 77 2.63 -44.88 0.89
CA LYS A 77 1.50 -43.96 0.68
C LYS A 77 1.92 -42.55 0.23
N GLU A 78 3.09 -42.07 0.67
CA GLU A 78 3.60 -40.74 0.36
C GLU A 78 5.11 -40.80 0.07
N LYS A 79 5.57 -40.00 -0.90
CA LYS A 79 6.99 -39.82 -1.20
C LYS A 79 7.28 -38.40 -1.70
N LEU A 80 8.43 -37.88 -1.29
CA LEU A 80 8.92 -36.55 -1.65
C LEU A 80 10.11 -36.68 -2.61
N PHE A 81 10.08 -35.91 -3.70
CA PHE A 81 11.20 -35.80 -4.65
C PHE A 81 11.72 -34.37 -4.65
N PRO A 82 12.90 -34.09 -4.08
CA PRO A 82 13.50 -32.76 -4.14
C PRO A 82 13.93 -32.43 -5.57
N PHE A 83 13.88 -31.15 -5.93
CA PHE A 83 14.44 -30.64 -7.16
C PHE A 83 15.12 -29.29 -6.93
N GLU A 84 16.13 -29.04 -7.74
CA GLU A 84 16.90 -27.79 -7.74
C GLU A 84 17.27 -27.47 -9.18
N GLU A 85 16.97 -26.23 -9.60
CA GLU A 85 17.19 -25.80 -10.98
C GLU A 85 17.42 -24.28 -11.05
N THR A 86 18.42 -23.85 -11.83
CA THR A 86 18.83 -22.44 -11.92
C THR A 86 18.14 -21.73 -13.09
N LEU A 87 17.60 -20.53 -12.85
CA LEU A 87 17.05 -19.67 -13.89
C LEU A 87 18.16 -19.08 -14.77
N PRO A 88 17.91 -18.86 -16.07
CA PRO A 88 18.82 -18.08 -16.92
C PRO A 88 19.10 -16.68 -16.36
N GLU A 89 20.26 -16.13 -16.72
CA GLU A 89 20.70 -14.79 -16.30
C GLU A 89 19.89 -13.65 -16.92
N SER A 90 19.14 -13.93 -17.99
CA SER A 90 18.35 -12.93 -18.70
C SER A 90 16.96 -13.46 -19.05
N LEU A 91 15.94 -12.95 -18.37
CA LEU A 91 14.53 -13.24 -18.64
C LEU A 91 13.71 -11.95 -18.52
N PRO A 92 12.66 -11.76 -19.33
CA PRO A 92 11.74 -10.64 -19.13
C PRO A 92 10.91 -10.79 -17.85
N ASN A 93 10.43 -9.66 -17.35
CA ASN A 93 9.52 -9.61 -16.22
C ASN A 93 8.24 -10.42 -16.46
N SER A 94 7.82 -11.18 -15.44
CA SER A 94 6.45 -11.70 -15.34
C SER A 94 5.46 -10.53 -15.34
N PHE A 95 4.54 -10.51 -16.31
CA PHE A 95 3.65 -9.38 -16.52
C PHE A 95 2.34 -9.81 -17.19
N TYR A 96 1.23 -9.19 -16.80
CA TYR A 96 -0.08 -9.40 -17.42
C TYR A 96 -0.76 -8.06 -17.69
N CYS A 97 -1.44 -7.98 -18.83
CA CYS A 97 -2.25 -6.83 -19.21
C CYS A 97 -3.49 -7.30 -20.00
N SER A 98 -4.31 -6.35 -20.42
CA SER A 98 -5.52 -6.63 -21.22
C SER A 98 -5.20 -7.25 -22.58
N LYS A 99 -3.99 -6.99 -23.13
CA LYS A 99 -3.57 -7.37 -24.48
C LYS A 99 -2.63 -8.58 -24.53
N GLY A 100 -2.22 -9.13 -23.39
CA GLY A 100 -1.25 -10.23 -23.39
C GLY A 100 -0.55 -10.42 -22.06
N HIS A 101 0.41 -11.35 -22.05
CA HIS A 101 1.13 -11.72 -20.84
C HIS A 101 2.51 -12.32 -21.13
N ILE A 102 3.36 -12.31 -20.10
CA ILE A 102 4.61 -13.05 -20.00
C ILE A 102 4.53 -13.84 -18.70
N GLN A 103 4.56 -15.16 -18.80
CA GLN A 103 4.33 -16.05 -17.66
C GLN A 103 5.34 -17.18 -17.56
N TYR A 104 5.61 -17.59 -16.32
CA TYR A 104 6.55 -18.64 -16.00
C TYR A 104 5.90 -19.68 -15.10
N SER A 105 6.17 -20.95 -15.37
CA SER A 105 5.62 -22.06 -14.60
C SER A 105 6.59 -23.23 -14.50
N VAL A 106 6.52 -23.89 -13.35
CA VAL A 106 7.11 -25.19 -13.08
C VAL A 106 6.03 -26.24 -13.34
N VAL A 107 6.30 -27.13 -14.29
CA VAL A 107 5.39 -28.21 -14.70
C VAL A 107 6.06 -29.54 -14.39
N VAL A 108 5.38 -30.39 -13.63
CA VAL A 108 5.82 -31.76 -13.37
C VAL A 108 4.94 -32.70 -14.19
N VAL A 109 5.57 -33.57 -14.97
CA VAL A 109 4.90 -34.63 -15.73
C VAL A 109 5.34 -35.97 -15.16
N MET A 110 4.37 -36.73 -14.66
CA MET A 110 4.57 -38.07 -14.12
C MET A 110 3.86 -39.08 -15.00
N GLU A 111 4.61 -40.06 -15.51
CA GLU A 111 4.10 -41.24 -16.20
C GLU A 111 4.22 -42.42 -15.23
N TYR A 112 3.14 -43.18 -15.07
CA TYR A 112 3.08 -44.30 -14.15
C TYR A 112 2.23 -45.44 -14.71
N LYS A 113 2.47 -46.65 -14.24
CA LYS A 113 1.65 -47.83 -14.48
C LYS A 113 0.99 -48.27 -13.18
N THR A 114 -0.27 -48.63 -13.26
CA THR A 114 -1.02 -49.26 -12.17
C THR A 114 -0.91 -50.79 -12.28
N ASN A 115 -1.40 -51.53 -11.28
CA ASN A 115 -1.44 -53.00 -11.29
C ASN A 115 -2.10 -53.62 -12.55
N SER A 116 -2.92 -52.85 -13.28
CA SER A 116 -3.53 -53.25 -14.55
C SER A 116 -2.58 -53.16 -15.76
N GLY A 117 -1.33 -52.67 -15.57
CA GLY A 117 -0.32 -52.49 -16.61
C GLY A 117 -0.56 -51.30 -17.55
N VAL A 118 -1.67 -50.57 -17.39
CA VAL A 118 -2.02 -49.44 -18.27
C VAL A 118 -1.17 -48.21 -17.93
N PRO A 119 -0.41 -47.65 -18.89
CA PRO A 119 0.34 -46.43 -18.67
C PRO A 119 -0.61 -45.22 -18.59
N SER A 120 -0.46 -44.43 -17.53
CA SER A 120 -1.22 -43.21 -17.26
C SER A 120 -0.28 -42.02 -17.06
N MET A 121 -0.73 -40.82 -17.39
CA MET A 121 0.04 -39.57 -17.23
C MET A 121 -0.72 -38.59 -16.35
N VAL A 122 0.00 -37.97 -15.42
CA VAL A 122 -0.50 -36.86 -14.57
C VAL A 122 0.43 -35.66 -14.72
N LYS A 123 -0.17 -34.47 -14.76
CA LYS A 123 0.55 -33.19 -14.77
C LYS A 123 0.20 -32.35 -13.54
N ALA A 124 1.20 -31.70 -12.98
CA ALA A 124 1.04 -30.69 -11.94
C ALA A 124 1.73 -29.40 -12.41
N VAL A 125 1.12 -28.24 -12.15
CA VAL A 125 1.64 -26.94 -12.59
C VAL A 125 1.68 -25.98 -11.41
N ARG A 126 2.77 -25.21 -11.31
CA ARG A 126 2.96 -24.16 -10.32
C ARG A 126 3.52 -22.91 -11.00
N GLY A 127 2.80 -21.80 -10.92
CA GLY A 127 3.27 -20.52 -11.44
C GLY A 127 4.37 -19.91 -10.57
N ILE A 128 5.27 -19.18 -11.19
CA ILE A 128 6.32 -18.39 -10.52
C ILE A 128 6.37 -16.98 -11.12
N THR A 129 6.81 -16.01 -10.32
CA THR A 129 7.05 -14.64 -10.77
C THR A 129 8.55 -14.44 -10.97
N VAL A 130 8.94 -14.08 -12.19
CA VAL A 130 10.33 -13.77 -12.56
C VAL A 130 10.48 -12.26 -12.68
N LEU A 131 11.51 -11.71 -12.07
CA LEU A 131 11.83 -10.28 -12.10
C LEU A 131 13.20 -10.04 -12.75
N GLU A 132 13.21 -9.07 -13.66
CA GLU A 132 14.39 -8.48 -14.26
C GLU A 132 14.96 -7.45 -13.28
N GLU A 133 16.25 -7.54 -12.98
CA GLU A 133 16.88 -6.67 -11.98
C GLU A 133 17.00 -5.23 -12.50
N VAL A 134 16.30 -4.32 -11.84
CA VAL A 134 16.48 -2.87 -11.99
C VAL A 134 17.01 -2.32 -10.67
N ASP A 135 18.31 -2.06 -10.64
CA ASP A 135 19.01 -1.55 -9.47
C ASP A 135 19.14 -0.02 -9.55
N LEU A 136 18.49 0.69 -8.63
CA LEU A 136 18.53 2.15 -8.58
C LEU A 136 19.96 2.68 -8.41
N ASN A 137 20.87 1.93 -7.80
CA ASN A 137 22.26 2.33 -7.59
C ASN A 137 23.07 2.40 -8.88
N LYS A 138 22.62 1.71 -9.92
CA LYS A 138 23.28 1.67 -11.24
C LYS A 138 22.76 2.75 -12.17
N LEU A 139 21.73 3.51 -11.78
CA LEU A 139 21.12 4.54 -12.61
C LEU A 139 21.93 5.84 -12.63
N PRO A 140 21.88 6.61 -13.74
CA PRO A 140 22.48 7.94 -13.81
C PRO A 140 21.97 8.89 -12.71
N LYS A 141 22.84 9.77 -12.22
CA LYS A 141 22.53 10.75 -11.16
C LYS A 141 21.34 11.67 -11.50
N LEU A 142 21.08 11.92 -12.78
CA LEU A 142 19.96 12.73 -13.27
C LEU A 142 18.60 12.27 -12.73
N TYR A 143 18.41 10.96 -12.52
CA TYR A 143 17.16 10.42 -11.98
C TYR A 143 16.94 10.79 -10.51
N PHE A 144 17.96 11.30 -9.82
CA PHE A 144 17.95 11.67 -8.41
C PHE A 144 18.05 13.19 -8.21
N GLU A 145 17.96 13.96 -9.29
CA GLU A 145 17.91 15.41 -9.26
C GLU A 145 16.46 15.89 -9.16
N GLN A 146 16.26 17.04 -8.50
CA GLN A 146 14.94 17.63 -8.35
C GLN A 146 14.39 18.06 -9.71
N ARG A 147 13.15 17.69 -9.96
CA ARG A 147 12.43 18.03 -11.19
C ARG A 147 11.34 19.04 -10.88
N ASN A 148 11.41 20.19 -11.54
CA ASN A 148 10.43 21.26 -11.41
C ASN A 148 9.52 21.26 -12.64
N GLU A 149 8.22 21.22 -12.39
CA GLU A 149 7.18 21.26 -13.40
C GLU A 149 6.32 22.50 -13.19
N TYR A 150 6.01 23.18 -14.29
CA TYR A 150 5.20 24.39 -14.30
C TYR A 150 4.25 24.38 -15.48
N ASP A 151 2.97 24.63 -15.20
CA ASP A 151 2.01 24.92 -16.25
C ASP A 151 1.03 26.02 -15.82
N GLN A 152 0.56 26.80 -16.79
CA GLN A 152 -0.39 27.87 -16.60
C GLN A 152 -1.46 27.86 -17.68
N ARG A 153 -2.71 27.76 -17.24
CA ARG A 153 -3.88 27.92 -18.11
C ARG A 153 -4.53 29.28 -17.90
N LYS A 154 -4.71 30.05 -18.98
CA LYS A 154 -5.44 31.33 -18.98
C LYS A 154 -6.85 31.14 -19.55
N PHE A 155 -7.82 31.89 -19.05
CA PHE A 155 -9.22 31.85 -19.51
C PHE A 155 -9.69 33.24 -19.98
N GLY A 156 -10.73 33.29 -20.83
CA GLY A 156 -11.38 34.53 -21.32
C GLY A 156 -11.12 34.89 -22.80
N TRP A 157 -11.91 35.84 -23.34
CA TRP A 157 -11.77 36.38 -24.70
C TRP A 157 -10.44 37.15 -24.82
N PHE A 158 -9.58 36.76 -25.76
CA PHE A 158 -8.18 37.21 -25.87
C PHE A 158 -7.34 37.12 -24.57
N ALA A 159 -7.73 36.28 -23.60
CA ALA A 159 -7.04 36.10 -22.32
C ALA A 159 -6.91 37.36 -21.42
N CYS A 160 -7.75 38.38 -21.63
CA CYS A 160 -7.68 39.65 -20.87
C CYS A 160 -8.66 39.74 -19.69
N THR A 161 -9.68 38.87 -19.60
CA THR A 161 -10.79 39.02 -18.62
C THR A 161 -11.10 37.78 -17.76
N GLY A 162 -10.60 36.58 -18.09
CA GLY A 162 -11.01 35.33 -17.41
C GLY A 162 -9.99 34.75 -16.41
N GLY A 163 -8.91 35.47 -16.09
CA GLY A 163 -7.95 35.03 -15.09
C GLY A 163 -7.09 33.83 -15.50
N SER A 164 -6.40 33.20 -14.53
CA SER A 164 -5.52 32.06 -14.82
C SER A 164 -5.35 31.09 -13.65
N ILE A 165 -5.18 29.81 -13.98
CA ILE A 165 -4.78 28.77 -13.03
C ILE A 165 -3.31 28.43 -13.28
N ARG A 166 -2.49 28.44 -12.21
CA ARG A 166 -1.05 28.16 -12.27
C ARG A 166 -0.68 27.04 -11.32
N LEU A 167 -0.06 26.00 -11.84
CA LEU A 167 0.50 24.90 -11.05
C LEU A 167 2.03 24.96 -11.11
N ASN A 168 2.68 25.01 -9.94
CA ASN A 168 4.11 24.77 -9.80
C ASN A 168 4.27 23.53 -8.92
N LEU A 169 4.96 22.50 -9.41
CA LEU A 169 5.22 21.28 -8.64
C LEU A 169 6.69 20.87 -8.77
N THR A 170 7.31 20.55 -7.65
CA THR A 170 8.66 20.04 -7.52
C THR A 170 8.60 18.62 -7.00
N ILE A 171 9.25 17.71 -7.70
CA ILE A 171 9.44 16.32 -7.28
C ILE A 171 10.92 16.12 -6.97
N ASP A 172 11.22 15.45 -5.86
CA ASP A 172 12.59 15.30 -5.37
C ASP A 172 13.48 14.46 -6.28
N ARG A 173 12.91 13.42 -6.91
CA ARG A 173 13.58 12.54 -7.87
C ARG A 173 12.56 11.83 -8.78
N THR A 174 13.03 11.08 -9.77
CA THR A 174 12.17 10.35 -10.73
C THR A 174 12.39 8.84 -10.74
N ALA A 175 13.23 8.29 -9.87
CA ALA A 175 13.42 6.84 -9.73
C ALA A 175 13.17 6.36 -8.30
N PHE A 176 12.29 5.37 -8.15
CA PHE A 176 11.75 4.88 -6.87
C PHE A 176 11.58 3.35 -6.88
N VAL A 177 11.36 2.74 -5.73
CA VAL A 177 10.88 1.34 -5.61
C VAL A 177 9.44 1.29 -5.11
N CYS A 178 8.76 0.16 -5.28
CA CYS A 178 7.38 0.02 -4.74
C CYS A 178 7.38 0.15 -3.21
N GLY A 179 6.40 0.88 -2.67
CA GLY A 179 6.27 1.23 -1.25
C GLY A 179 7.01 2.49 -0.82
N GLU A 180 7.99 2.94 -1.61
CA GLU A 180 8.69 4.19 -1.33
C GLU A 180 7.76 5.41 -1.50
N ALA A 181 7.99 6.46 -0.70
CA ALA A 181 7.20 7.69 -0.74
C ALA A 181 7.82 8.75 -1.66
N VAL A 182 7.11 9.12 -2.72
CA VAL A 182 7.40 10.22 -3.64
C VAL A 182 6.98 11.53 -2.99
N THR A 183 7.91 12.48 -2.84
CA THR A 183 7.61 13.77 -2.24
C THR A 183 7.30 14.80 -3.33
N MET A 184 6.07 15.34 -3.30
CA MET A 184 5.59 16.35 -4.24
C MET A 184 5.31 17.65 -3.49
N ILE A 185 6.12 18.68 -3.75
CA ILE A 185 6.05 19.98 -3.07
C ILE A 185 5.77 21.06 -4.11
N GLY A 186 4.84 21.96 -3.86
CA GLY A 186 4.48 22.96 -4.84
C GLY A 186 3.43 23.95 -4.38
N LYS A 187 2.82 24.63 -5.34
CA LYS A 187 1.66 25.49 -5.11
C LYS A 187 0.74 25.50 -6.32
N ILE A 188 -0.55 25.54 -6.04
CA ILE A 188 -1.61 25.78 -7.01
C ILE A 188 -2.21 27.15 -6.73
N GLU A 189 -2.20 28.03 -7.72
CA GLU A 189 -2.77 29.37 -7.66
C GLU A 189 -3.98 29.43 -8.58
N ASN A 190 -5.16 29.66 -8.02
CA ASN A 190 -6.38 29.85 -8.78
C ASN A 190 -6.72 31.34 -8.84
N LYS A 191 -6.31 32.02 -9.92
CA LYS A 191 -6.72 33.40 -10.20
C LYS A 191 -7.79 33.47 -11.28
N SER A 192 -8.57 32.41 -11.45
CA SER A 192 -9.72 32.36 -12.36
C SER A 192 -11.02 32.55 -11.59
N ASP A 193 -12.11 32.69 -12.33
CA ASP A 193 -13.49 32.71 -11.84
C ASP A 193 -14.09 31.32 -11.65
N ARG A 194 -13.33 30.26 -11.92
CA ARG A 194 -13.76 28.86 -11.81
C ARG A 194 -13.16 28.20 -10.59
N ARG A 195 -13.94 27.37 -9.91
CA ARG A 195 -13.44 26.48 -8.84
C ARG A 195 -12.69 25.29 -9.43
N ILE A 196 -11.54 24.96 -8.84
CA ILE A 196 -10.82 23.71 -9.14
C ILE A 196 -11.42 22.60 -8.27
N GLU A 197 -11.87 21.52 -8.89
CA GLU A 197 -12.49 20.38 -8.19
C GLU A 197 -11.43 19.55 -7.48
N LYS A 198 -10.38 19.17 -8.22
CA LYS A 198 -9.26 18.41 -7.70
C LYS A 198 -7.98 18.67 -8.48
N VAL A 199 -6.87 18.55 -7.78
CA VAL A 199 -5.53 18.36 -8.32
C VAL A 199 -5.11 16.95 -7.90
N SER A 200 -4.86 16.08 -8.87
CA SER A 200 -4.44 14.70 -8.59
C SER A 200 -3.15 14.33 -9.30
N ALA A 201 -2.40 13.42 -8.70
CA ALA A 201 -1.26 12.74 -9.31
C ALA A 201 -1.65 11.29 -9.57
N ASN A 202 -1.72 10.92 -10.85
CA ASN A 202 -2.09 9.57 -11.25
C ASN A 202 -0.85 8.82 -11.69
N LEU A 203 -0.49 7.71 -11.02
CA LEU A 203 0.55 6.83 -11.54
C LEU A 203 0.00 6.07 -12.73
N VAL A 204 0.59 6.28 -13.91
CA VAL A 204 0.15 5.68 -15.17
C VAL A 204 1.21 4.70 -15.66
N ARG A 205 0.77 3.48 -16.00
CA ARG A 205 1.56 2.45 -16.67
C ARG A 205 1.31 2.52 -18.16
N THR A 206 2.37 2.71 -18.94
CA THR A 206 2.34 2.64 -20.40
C THR A 206 3.09 1.40 -20.85
N THR A 207 2.34 0.46 -21.45
CA THR A 207 2.86 -0.80 -22.00
C THR A 207 2.96 -0.67 -23.51
N ARG A 208 4.16 -0.88 -24.08
CA ARG A 208 4.40 -0.94 -25.52
C ARG A 208 4.51 -2.38 -25.98
N PHE A 209 3.96 -2.70 -27.15
CA PHE A 209 3.96 -4.06 -27.71
C PHE A 209 4.76 -4.12 -29.02
N GLY A 210 5.38 -5.27 -29.27
CA GLY A 210 6.06 -5.61 -30.53
C GLY A 210 7.58 -5.70 -30.40
N ALA A 211 8.23 -6.22 -31.46
CA ALA A 211 9.69 -6.44 -31.49
C ALA A 211 10.52 -5.16 -31.32
N ASP A 212 9.98 -4.00 -31.73
CA ASP A 212 10.62 -2.68 -31.61
C ASP A 212 10.12 -1.89 -30.38
N ALA A 213 9.56 -2.57 -29.37
CA ALA A 213 8.98 -1.92 -28.18
C ALA A 213 9.97 -1.05 -27.39
N GLU A 214 11.27 -1.24 -27.58
CA GLU A 214 12.35 -0.44 -26.97
C GLU A 214 12.73 0.81 -27.79
N ASP A 215 12.48 0.83 -29.11
CA ASP A 215 13.11 1.77 -30.05
C ASP A 215 12.21 2.91 -30.55
N THR A 216 10.88 2.75 -30.49
CA THR A 216 9.93 3.73 -31.06
C THR A 216 8.93 4.27 -30.04
N PRO A 217 9.10 5.53 -29.55
CA PRO A 217 8.16 6.13 -28.61
C PRO A 217 6.76 6.38 -29.21
N ASP A 218 6.67 6.47 -30.53
CA ASP A 218 5.44 6.73 -31.30
C ASP A 218 4.74 5.47 -31.83
N SER A 219 5.07 4.28 -31.30
CA SER A 219 4.40 3.05 -31.74
C SER A 219 2.89 3.12 -31.42
N SER A 220 2.06 2.80 -32.41
CA SER A 220 0.60 2.93 -32.29
C SER A 220 -0.03 1.92 -31.31
N LEU A 221 0.77 0.93 -30.89
CA LEU A 221 0.40 -0.21 -30.05
C LEU A 221 0.83 0.03 -28.61
N THR A 222 0.15 0.96 -27.94
CA THR A 222 0.30 1.26 -26.53
C THR A 222 -0.97 0.91 -25.74
N ASP A 223 -0.80 0.31 -24.57
CA ASP A 223 -1.85 0.18 -23.55
C ASP A 223 -1.49 1.10 -22.38
N VAL A 224 -2.39 2.01 -22.04
CA VAL A 224 -2.20 3.02 -20.99
C VAL A 224 -3.19 2.73 -19.87
N GLN A 225 -2.68 2.49 -18.68
CA GLN A 225 -3.49 2.09 -17.52
C GLN A 225 -3.17 2.96 -16.31
N GLU A 226 -4.19 3.52 -15.66
CA GLU A 226 -4.05 4.23 -14.38
C GLU A 226 -3.94 3.21 -13.24
N MET A 227 -2.86 3.32 -12.46
CA MET A 227 -2.49 2.38 -11.40
C MET A 227 -2.85 2.90 -9.99
N GLN A 228 -2.78 4.20 -9.77
CA GLN A 228 -3.17 4.83 -8.51
C GLN A 228 -3.48 6.30 -8.77
N GLU A 229 -4.50 6.84 -8.12
CA GLU A 229 -4.82 8.27 -8.08
C GLU A 229 -4.60 8.78 -6.66
N ASP A 230 -3.75 9.79 -6.51
CA ASP A 230 -3.49 10.46 -5.24
C ASP A 230 -3.92 11.93 -5.31
N LEU A 231 -4.71 12.38 -4.35
CA LEU A 231 -5.23 13.74 -4.31
C LEU A 231 -4.20 14.69 -3.67
N LEU A 232 -3.75 15.66 -4.46
CA LEU A 232 -2.79 16.68 -4.02
C LEU A 232 -3.50 17.88 -3.35
N ALA A 233 -4.60 18.33 -3.95
CA ALA A 233 -5.46 19.39 -3.43
C ALA A 233 -6.90 19.20 -3.93
N MET A 234 -7.88 19.71 -3.19
CA MET A 234 -9.30 19.63 -3.56
C MET A 234 -9.98 20.99 -3.35
N TYR A 235 -11.02 21.25 -4.14
CA TYR A 235 -11.93 22.38 -3.97
C TYR A 235 -11.23 23.75 -3.81
N VAL A 236 -10.32 24.07 -4.74
CA VAL A 236 -9.57 25.34 -4.71
C VAL A 236 -10.46 26.46 -5.24
N CYS A 237 -10.97 27.31 -4.34
CA CYS A 237 -11.84 28.45 -4.67
C CYS A 237 -11.11 29.51 -5.51
N GLU A 238 -11.87 30.37 -6.20
CA GLU A 238 -11.32 31.54 -6.88
C GLU A 238 -10.48 32.44 -5.96
N GLY A 239 -9.42 33.03 -6.50
CA GLY A 239 -8.49 33.92 -5.78
C GLY A 239 -7.55 33.23 -4.78
N THR A 240 -7.67 31.93 -4.55
CA THR A 240 -6.90 31.22 -3.51
C THR A 240 -5.57 30.66 -4.03
N VAL A 241 -4.62 30.54 -3.10
CA VAL A 241 -3.34 29.86 -3.32
C VAL A 241 -3.19 28.77 -2.27
N ILE A 242 -3.06 27.52 -2.72
CA ILE A 242 -2.85 26.37 -1.84
C ILE A 242 -1.42 25.86 -2.04
N ARG A 243 -0.73 25.63 -0.92
CA ARG A 243 0.57 24.96 -0.91
C ARG A 243 0.36 23.45 -0.95
N ILE A 244 1.07 22.78 -1.84
CA ILE A 244 1.07 21.33 -1.97
C ILE A 244 2.32 20.83 -1.24
N ASP A 245 2.14 19.97 -0.26
CA ASP A 245 3.21 19.22 0.39
C ASP A 245 2.66 17.83 0.72
N LYS A 246 2.84 16.91 -0.22
CA LYS A 246 2.24 15.57 -0.17
C LYS A 246 3.30 14.51 -0.43
N LYS A 247 3.19 13.42 0.32
CA LYS A 247 3.96 12.21 0.14
C LYS A 247 3.05 11.13 -0.41
N VAL A 248 3.39 10.60 -1.58
CA VAL A 248 2.60 9.61 -2.31
C VAL A 248 3.38 8.30 -2.34
N HIS A 249 2.80 7.22 -1.84
CA HIS A 249 3.47 5.91 -1.87
C HIS A 249 3.28 5.22 -3.21
N VAL A 250 4.36 4.64 -3.75
CA VAL A 250 4.31 3.83 -4.98
C VAL A 250 3.58 2.51 -4.68
N PRO A 251 2.53 2.14 -5.44
CA PRO A 251 1.80 0.89 -5.23
C PRO A 251 2.62 -0.34 -5.67
N PRO A 252 2.21 -1.57 -5.29
CA PRO A 252 2.82 -2.78 -5.82
C PRO A 252 2.55 -2.92 -7.32
N VAL A 253 3.58 -2.68 -8.14
CA VAL A 253 3.51 -2.78 -9.61
C VAL A 253 4.76 -3.44 -10.19
N ALA A 254 4.68 -3.91 -11.44
CA ALA A 254 5.82 -4.49 -12.13
C ALA A 254 6.95 -3.47 -12.30
N PRO A 255 8.22 -3.86 -12.18
CA PRO A 255 9.34 -2.95 -12.40
C PRO A 255 9.37 -2.42 -13.85
N SER A 256 9.95 -1.23 -14.03
CA SER A 256 10.18 -0.64 -15.35
C SER A 256 11.06 -1.55 -16.20
N THR A 257 10.83 -1.59 -17.51
CA THR A 257 11.73 -2.28 -18.43
C THR A 257 13.05 -1.51 -18.54
N PRO A 258 14.21 -2.13 -18.26
CA PRO A 258 15.50 -1.47 -18.46
C PRO A 258 15.73 -1.26 -19.96
N THR A 259 15.86 -0.01 -20.39
CA THR A 259 16.16 0.35 -21.79
C THR A 259 17.55 0.97 -21.89
N PHE A 260 18.16 0.94 -23.07
CA PHE A 260 19.44 1.63 -23.29
C PHE A 260 19.35 3.11 -22.94
N ALA A 261 18.26 3.78 -23.34
CA ALA A 261 18.02 5.19 -23.03
C ALA A 261 18.05 5.44 -21.51
N MET A 262 17.47 4.55 -20.72
CA MET A 262 17.45 4.62 -19.25
C MET A 262 18.84 4.45 -18.61
N MET A 263 19.74 3.69 -19.23
CA MET A 263 21.10 3.47 -18.72
C MET A 263 22.13 4.43 -19.33
N SER A 264 21.83 5.07 -20.45
CA SER A 264 22.71 6.01 -21.14
C SER A 264 22.63 7.43 -20.53
N LYS A 265 23.74 8.19 -20.60
CA LYS A 265 23.84 9.56 -20.08
C LYS A 265 23.13 10.64 -20.94
N ALA A 266 22.32 10.28 -21.94
CA ALA A 266 21.81 11.24 -22.92
C ALA A 266 20.40 11.75 -22.59
N PRO A 267 20.20 13.07 -22.39
CA PRO A 267 18.88 13.63 -22.09
C PRO A 267 18.00 13.64 -23.34
N ASN A 268 16.79 13.09 -23.22
CA ASN A 268 15.76 13.13 -24.26
C ASN A 268 14.86 14.37 -24.13
N SER A 269 15.40 15.52 -23.71
CA SER A 269 14.61 16.71 -23.36
C SER A 269 14.59 17.81 -24.41
N ASP A 270 14.98 17.55 -25.67
CA ASP A 270 15.08 18.63 -26.67
C ASP A 270 14.62 18.28 -28.10
N ARG A 271 13.80 17.23 -28.28
CA ARG A 271 13.23 16.92 -29.62
C ARG A 271 11.89 17.60 -29.93
N ASP A 272 11.21 18.19 -28.94
CA ASP A 272 9.86 18.77 -29.14
C ASP A 272 9.81 20.31 -29.29
N ARG A 273 10.96 20.99 -29.33
CA ARG A 273 11.02 22.41 -29.76
C ARG A 273 11.92 22.52 -30.96
N PHE A 274 11.33 22.54 -32.16
CA PHE A 274 11.72 23.36 -33.33
C PHE A 274 11.17 22.71 -34.61
N GLN A 275 9.92 23.00 -34.95
CA GLN A 275 9.50 23.13 -36.35
C GLN A 275 8.46 24.26 -36.47
N LEU A 276 8.93 25.50 -36.29
CA LEU A 276 8.21 26.67 -36.80
C LEU A 276 8.45 26.77 -38.30
N ARG A 277 7.40 26.37 -39.01
CA ARG A 277 7.14 26.50 -40.44
C ARG A 277 7.48 27.93 -40.92
N ARG A 278 8.55 28.09 -41.70
CA ARG A 278 8.70 29.23 -42.63
C ARG A 278 8.63 28.68 -44.05
N ARG A 279 7.44 28.78 -44.65
CA ARG A 279 7.24 28.57 -46.09
C ARG A 279 7.92 29.72 -46.83
N SER A 280 8.96 29.41 -47.61
CA SER A 280 9.32 30.19 -48.79
C SER A 280 10.12 29.33 -49.77
N GLN A 281 9.46 29.04 -50.90
CA GLN A 281 9.96 28.88 -52.27
C GLN A 281 11.14 27.94 -52.60
N VAL A 282 10.79 26.98 -53.48
CA VAL A 282 11.50 26.51 -54.69
C VAL A 282 12.94 25.99 -54.51
N GLY A 283 13.07 24.66 -54.51
CA GLY A 283 14.35 23.98 -54.68
C GLY A 283 14.16 22.48 -54.88
N ARG A 284 14.72 21.95 -55.97
CA ARG A 284 14.62 20.58 -56.49
C ARG A 284 14.77 19.48 -55.42
N LEU A 285 13.93 18.45 -55.54
CA LEU A 285 14.12 17.14 -54.91
C LEU A 285 15.34 16.44 -55.53
N SER A 286 16.42 16.27 -54.77
CA SER A 286 17.48 15.30 -55.08
C SER A 286 17.43 14.14 -54.10
N LEU A 287 17.08 12.97 -54.63
CA LEU A 287 17.31 11.68 -53.99
C LEU A 287 18.82 11.48 -53.79
N SER A 288 19.28 11.54 -52.56
CA SER A 288 20.25 10.59 -51.99
C SER A 288 20.58 10.98 -50.55
N SER A 289 20.24 10.10 -49.62
CA SER A 289 21.26 9.61 -48.69
C SER A 289 20.71 8.34 -48.04
N GLN A 290 21.33 7.24 -48.43
CA GLN A 290 21.48 6.08 -47.57
C GLN A 290 22.02 6.58 -46.22
N LYS A 291 21.14 6.80 -45.24
CA LYS A 291 21.56 6.74 -43.84
C LYS A 291 21.48 5.29 -43.44
N SER A 292 22.65 4.70 -43.32
CA SER A 292 22.89 3.43 -42.66
C SER A 292 22.00 3.31 -41.42
N ARG A 293 21.11 2.32 -41.44
CA ARG A 293 20.52 1.76 -40.23
C ARG A 293 21.67 1.15 -39.44
N GLN A 294 22.33 1.94 -38.61
CA GLN A 294 23.10 1.41 -37.50
C GLN A 294 22.08 0.92 -36.47
N SER A 295 21.86 -0.39 -36.47
CA SER A 295 21.10 -1.12 -35.48
C SER A 295 21.64 -0.84 -34.08
N LEU A 296 20.95 -0.01 -33.32
CA LEU A 296 21.20 0.25 -31.89
C LEU A 296 20.69 -0.89 -30.99
N SER A 297 20.29 -2.02 -31.58
CA SER A 297 19.55 -3.13 -30.98
C SER A 297 20.42 -4.17 -30.23
N SER A 298 21.36 -3.78 -29.37
CA SER A 298 22.34 -4.75 -28.83
C SER A 298 22.51 -4.78 -27.30
N LEU A 299 21.42 -4.70 -26.53
CA LEU A 299 21.49 -5.04 -25.09
C LEU A 299 20.48 -6.07 -24.62
N SER A 300 19.32 -6.25 -25.25
CA SER A 300 18.41 -7.32 -24.87
C SER A 300 18.90 -8.64 -25.49
N PRO A 301 19.27 -9.66 -24.67
CA PRO A 301 19.76 -10.95 -25.18
C PRO A 301 18.63 -11.81 -25.78
N PHE A 302 17.40 -11.31 -25.78
CA PHE A 302 16.21 -11.98 -26.29
C PHE A 302 15.24 -10.95 -26.88
N GLN A 303 14.40 -11.39 -27.82
CA GLN A 303 13.33 -10.57 -28.40
C GLN A 303 12.30 -10.20 -27.33
N ARG A 304 12.22 -8.92 -26.97
CA ARG A 304 11.25 -8.43 -25.99
C ARG A 304 9.91 -8.17 -26.67
N LEU A 305 8.86 -8.82 -26.17
CA LEU A 305 7.49 -8.65 -26.68
C LEU A 305 6.78 -7.42 -26.10
N MET A 306 7.09 -7.08 -24.83
CA MET A 306 6.44 -5.99 -24.09
C MET A 306 7.47 -5.14 -23.34
N ALA A 307 7.31 -3.82 -23.39
CA ALA A 307 8.09 -2.88 -22.58
C ALA A 307 7.18 -2.03 -21.67
N ILE A 308 7.54 -1.91 -20.40
CA ILE A 308 6.77 -1.20 -19.37
C ILE A 308 7.50 0.09 -18.99
N SER A 309 6.76 1.19 -19.01
CA SER A 309 7.22 2.50 -18.56
C SER A 309 6.15 3.17 -17.69
N TYR A 310 6.58 4.04 -16.77
CA TYR A 310 5.68 4.73 -15.86
C TYR A 310 5.83 6.25 -15.96
N SER A 311 4.73 6.95 -15.68
CA SER A 311 4.73 8.39 -15.50
C SER A 311 3.68 8.80 -14.47
N TYR A 312 3.97 9.81 -13.66
CA TYR A 312 2.93 10.52 -12.93
C TYR A 312 2.24 11.51 -13.86
N LEU A 313 0.96 11.32 -14.08
CA LEU A 313 0.09 12.23 -14.80
C LEU A 313 -0.59 13.15 -13.80
N ILE A 314 -0.11 14.39 -13.69
CA ILE A 314 -0.65 15.39 -12.79
C ILE A 314 -1.79 16.11 -13.51
N LYS A 315 -3.00 16.02 -12.96
CA LYS A 315 -4.23 16.56 -13.55
C LYS A 315 -4.79 17.66 -12.65
N VAL A 316 -5.16 18.79 -13.26
CA VAL A 316 -5.98 19.82 -12.61
C VAL A 316 -7.35 19.81 -13.28
N ARG A 317 -8.39 19.48 -12.51
CA ARG A 317 -9.76 19.37 -13.02
C ARG A 317 -10.62 20.54 -12.59
N THR A 318 -11.34 21.14 -13.55
CA THR A 318 -12.35 22.18 -13.29
C THR A 318 -13.53 22.03 -14.26
N GLY A 319 -14.75 22.07 -13.74
CA GLY A 319 -15.97 21.91 -14.54
C GLY A 319 -16.04 20.56 -15.26
N GLY A 320 -15.54 19.50 -14.61
CA GLY A 320 -15.45 18.16 -15.18
C GLY A 320 -14.38 17.94 -16.26
N VAL A 321 -13.58 18.95 -16.60
CA VAL A 321 -12.53 18.85 -17.64
C VAL A 321 -11.13 19.02 -17.03
N ASP A 322 -10.19 18.20 -17.48
CA ASP A 322 -8.78 18.31 -17.13
C ASP A 322 -8.15 19.45 -17.96
N ILE A 323 -7.79 20.55 -17.28
CA ILE A 323 -7.32 21.79 -17.92
C ILE A 323 -5.79 21.91 -18.01
N ILE A 324 -5.10 21.19 -17.13
CA ILE A 324 -3.64 21.10 -17.04
C ILE A 324 -3.34 19.61 -16.89
N GLU A 325 -2.47 19.11 -17.76
CA GLU A 325 -1.99 17.74 -17.76
C GLU A 325 -0.46 17.77 -17.89
N ILE A 326 0.23 17.35 -16.84
CA ILE A 326 1.70 17.30 -16.82
C ILE A 326 2.12 15.84 -16.68
N HIS A 327 2.95 15.37 -17.61
CA HIS A 327 3.52 14.02 -17.59
C HIS A 327 4.93 14.05 -17.01
N VAL A 328 5.11 13.46 -15.83
CA VAL A 328 6.43 13.29 -15.23
C VAL A 328 6.87 11.84 -15.38
N PRO A 329 7.87 11.52 -16.22
CA PRO A 329 8.35 10.15 -16.38
C PRO A 329 8.99 9.67 -15.07
N VAL A 330 8.68 8.44 -14.68
CA VAL A 330 9.28 7.81 -13.50
C VAL A 330 9.74 6.38 -13.77
N VAL A 331 10.77 5.98 -13.04
CA VAL A 331 11.36 4.65 -13.08
C VAL A 331 11.01 3.92 -11.79
N ILE A 332 10.48 2.71 -11.92
CA ILE A 332 10.20 1.83 -10.79
C ILE A 332 11.23 0.70 -10.79
N GLY A 333 12.11 0.73 -9.80
CA GLY A 333 13.19 -0.24 -9.60
C GLY A 333 12.78 -1.44 -8.75
N THR A 334 13.63 -2.46 -8.76
CA THR A 334 13.51 -3.66 -7.92
C THR A 334 14.36 -3.60 -6.65
N LYS A 335 15.48 -2.86 -6.66
CA LYS A 335 16.39 -2.69 -5.52
C LYS A 335 16.48 -1.21 -5.11
N PRO A 336 16.36 -0.88 -3.82
CA PRO A 336 16.42 0.50 -3.34
C PRO A 336 17.84 1.08 -3.39
N LEU A 337 17.94 2.40 -3.21
CA LEU A 337 19.22 3.12 -3.19
C LEU A 337 19.99 2.83 -1.88
N VAL A 338 21.29 2.54 -1.96
CA VAL A 338 22.18 2.08 -0.86
C VAL A 338 22.41 3.12 0.24
N ALA A 339 22.06 4.40 0.02
CA ALA A 339 22.18 5.45 1.03
C ALA A 339 21.29 5.25 2.29
N HIS A 340 20.49 4.18 2.34
CA HIS A 340 19.77 3.69 3.52
C HIS A 340 20.62 2.80 4.45
N ARG A 341 21.87 2.48 4.11
CA ARG A 341 22.78 1.76 5.01
C ARG A 341 23.40 2.69 6.04
N PHE A 342 22.89 2.69 7.27
CA PHE A 342 23.72 3.03 8.42
C PHE A 342 24.47 1.79 8.89
N ILE A 343 25.75 2.02 9.22
CA ILE A 343 26.70 1.09 9.79
C ILE A 343 26.22 0.81 11.22
N ASP A 344 25.39 -0.21 11.39
CA ASP A 344 25.32 -0.94 12.64
C ASP A 344 25.32 -2.43 12.29
N GLY A 345 26.44 -3.08 12.62
CA GLY A 345 26.59 -4.51 12.44
C GLY A 345 25.45 -5.25 13.14
N ASN A 346 24.79 -6.14 12.41
CA ASN A 346 23.61 -6.94 12.76
C ASN A 346 22.21 -6.39 12.45
N SER A 347 22.02 -5.59 11.40
CA SER A 347 20.68 -5.39 10.85
C SER A 347 20.32 -6.51 9.88
N SER A 348 19.33 -7.33 10.26
CA SER A 348 18.49 -8.14 9.37
C SER A 348 18.29 -7.45 8.03
N GLU A 349 18.61 -8.13 6.93
CA GLU A 349 18.35 -7.69 5.56
C GLU A 349 16.95 -7.05 5.47
N GLU A 350 16.82 -5.88 4.83
CA GLU A 350 15.52 -5.25 4.58
C GLU A 350 14.70 -6.18 3.68
N ILE A 351 13.92 -7.09 4.28
CA ILE A 351 13.17 -8.11 3.56
C ILE A 351 12.07 -7.41 2.76
N ALA A 352 12.22 -7.39 1.44
CA ALA A 352 11.15 -6.96 0.54
C ALA A 352 9.91 -7.83 0.78
N HIS A 353 8.77 -7.21 1.09
CA HIS A 353 7.50 -7.92 1.21
C HIS A 353 6.87 -8.04 -0.18
N PHE A 354 6.59 -9.24 -0.66
CA PHE A 354 6.01 -9.41 -1.98
C PHE A 354 4.49 -9.20 -1.95
N LYS A 355 4.01 -8.12 -2.57
CA LYS A 355 2.58 -7.78 -2.65
C LYS A 355 2.05 -7.92 -4.07
N MET A 356 0.79 -8.36 -4.16
CA MET A 356 0.07 -8.48 -5.43
C MET A 356 -0.38 -7.09 -5.93
N CYS A 357 -0.24 -6.87 -7.24
CA CYS A 357 -0.85 -5.72 -7.91
C CYS A 357 -2.38 -5.88 -7.96
N LYS A 358 -3.14 -4.92 -7.41
CA LYS A 358 -4.61 -4.97 -7.36
C LYS A 358 -5.27 -4.97 -8.74
N GLN A 359 -4.62 -4.40 -9.75
CA GLN A 359 -5.16 -4.28 -11.12
C GLN A 359 -4.83 -5.47 -12.01
N ASP A 360 -3.91 -6.35 -11.62
CA ASP A 360 -3.57 -7.53 -12.39
C ASP A 360 -4.53 -8.67 -11.99
N LYS A 361 -5.25 -9.24 -12.97
CA LYS A 361 -6.21 -10.33 -12.73
C LYS A 361 -5.48 -11.64 -12.38
N ALA A 362 -6.08 -12.46 -11.53
CA ALA A 362 -5.63 -13.83 -11.28
C ALA A 362 -5.75 -14.69 -12.54
N ILE A 363 -4.71 -15.47 -12.86
CA ILE A 363 -4.67 -16.27 -14.09
C ILE A 363 -4.80 -17.76 -13.76
N PRO A 364 -5.72 -18.49 -14.43
CA PRO A 364 -5.72 -19.94 -14.41
C PRO A 364 -4.56 -20.48 -15.26
N LEU A 365 -3.68 -21.28 -14.65
CA LEU A 365 -2.52 -21.86 -15.33
C LEU A 365 -2.86 -23.05 -16.26
N LEU A 366 -4.12 -23.48 -16.32
CA LEU A 366 -4.58 -24.66 -17.06
C LEU A 366 -5.96 -24.43 -17.69
N ASP A 367 -6.19 -25.07 -18.84
CA ASP A 367 -7.53 -25.18 -19.44
C ASP A 367 -8.43 -26.08 -18.59
N GLY A 368 -9.70 -25.70 -18.41
CA GLY A 368 -10.68 -26.44 -17.60
C GLY A 368 -10.99 -27.87 -18.08
N LYS A 369 -10.41 -28.31 -19.21
CA LYS A 369 -10.52 -29.66 -19.78
C LYS A 369 -9.38 -30.60 -19.35
N GLU A 370 -8.29 -30.09 -18.77
CA GLU A 370 -7.19 -30.94 -18.29
C GLU A 370 -7.50 -31.45 -16.86
N LYS A 371 -7.70 -32.77 -16.71
CA LYS A 371 -7.86 -33.43 -15.41
C LYS A 371 -6.62 -33.18 -14.55
N THR A 372 -6.70 -32.24 -13.61
CA THR A 372 -5.62 -32.01 -12.65
C THR A 372 -6.10 -32.24 -11.22
N LEU A 373 -5.39 -33.12 -10.53
CA LEU A 373 -5.58 -33.46 -9.11
C LEU A 373 -5.04 -32.36 -8.17
N CYS A 374 -4.88 -31.14 -8.66
CA CYS A 374 -4.29 -30.03 -7.92
C CYS A 374 -5.39 -29.09 -7.41
N ASN A 375 -5.21 -28.57 -6.19
CA ASN A 375 -6.16 -27.63 -5.58
C ASN A 375 -6.28 -26.35 -6.46
N LYS A 376 -7.49 -25.80 -6.61
CA LYS A 376 -7.77 -24.55 -7.35
C LYS A 376 -6.91 -23.37 -6.86
N ALA A 377 -6.53 -23.34 -5.58
CA ALA A 377 -5.61 -22.36 -5.00
C ALA A 377 -4.16 -22.45 -5.53
N GLN A 378 -3.75 -23.57 -6.10
CA GLN A 378 -2.42 -23.77 -6.70
C GLN A 378 -2.39 -23.39 -8.19
N LEU A 379 -3.57 -23.21 -8.81
CA LEU A 379 -3.75 -22.87 -10.22
C LEU A 379 -3.89 -21.36 -10.46
N GLN A 380 -3.95 -20.56 -9.39
CA GLN A 380 -4.10 -19.11 -9.42
C GLN A 380 -2.80 -18.48 -8.90
N HIS A 381 -1.76 -18.41 -9.73
CA HIS A 381 -0.57 -17.65 -9.33
C HIS A 381 -0.79 -16.17 -9.65
N LEU A 382 -0.49 -15.33 -8.67
CA LEU A 382 -0.67 -13.88 -8.69
C LEU A 382 0.71 -13.26 -8.77
N ASN A 383 0.94 -12.40 -9.77
CA ASN A 383 2.18 -11.65 -9.85
C ASN A 383 2.37 -10.81 -8.59
N LYS A 384 3.40 -11.14 -7.81
CA LYS A 384 3.79 -10.37 -6.65
C LYS A 384 5.06 -9.59 -6.95
N PHE A 385 5.12 -8.35 -6.48
CA PHE A 385 6.24 -7.45 -6.69
C PHE A 385 6.84 -7.02 -5.35
N PRO A 386 8.16 -6.75 -5.29
CA PRO A 386 8.84 -6.38 -4.06
C PRO A 386 8.30 -5.03 -3.56
N MET A 387 7.82 -5.00 -2.32
CA MET A 387 7.29 -3.81 -1.64
C MET A 387 8.13 -3.49 -0.42
N TYR A 388 8.60 -2.25 -0.33
CA TYR A 388 9.42 -1.76 0.76
C TYR A 388 8.61 -0.73 1.56
N MET A 389 8.09 -1.11 2.73
CA MET A 389 7.23 -0.23 3.53
C MET A 389 8.00 0.67 4.50
N ASP A 390 9.22 0.29 4.87
CA ASP A 390 9.99 0.94 5.94
C ASP A 390 11.15 1.82 5.43
N LEU A 391 11.21 2.09 4.13
CA LEU A 391 12.25 2.97 3.58
C LEU A 391 12.05 4.41 4.06
N GLU A 392 13.08 4.98 4.68
CA GLU A 392 13.12 6.40 5.02
C GLU A 392 12.98 7.25 3.73
N THR A 393 12.20 8.32 3.78
CA THR A 393 12.22 9.32 2.71
C THR A 393 13.52 10.15 2.77
N SER A 394 14.08 10.52 1.62
CA SER A 394 15.35 11.28 1.44
C SER A 394 15.43 12.62 2.21
N SER A 395 14.30 13.16 2.68
CA SER A 395 14.19 14.44 3.40
C SER A 395 14.94 14.44 4.75
N LYS A 396 15.83 15.42 4.94
CA LYS A 396 16.59 15.65 6.20
C LYS A 396 15.70 15.75 7.45
N GLN A 397 14.44 16.19 7.30
CA GLN A 397 13.48 16.25 8.42
C GLN A 397 12.89 14.88 8.76
N SER A 398 12.71 14.02 7.75
CA SER A 398 12.18 12.67 7.93
C SER A 398 13.21 11.71 8.51
N LYS A 399 14.51 11.93 8.23
CA LYS A 399 15.62 11.22 8.91
C LYS A 399 15.61 11.43 10.43
N LYS A 400 15.32 12.67 10.88
CA LYS A 400 15.21 12.97 12.32
C LYS A 400 13.99 12.27 12.94
N LEU A 401 12.85 12.28 12.24
CA LEU A 401 11.63 11.60 12.69
C LEU A 401 11.77 10.08 12.72
N TYR A 402 12.46 9.48 11.75
CA TYR A 402 12.74 8.05 11.76
C TYR A 402 13.71 7.66 12.86
N VAL A 403 14.79 8.42 13.09
CA VAL A 403 15.68 8.18 14.24
C VAL A 403 14.91 8.24 15.55
N ILE A 404 13.99 9.20 15.70
CA ILE A 404 13.10 9.28 16.87
C ILE A 404 12.18 8.05 16.94
N ALA A 405 11.55 7.65 15.83
CA ALA A 405 10.66 6.49 15.79
C ALA A 405 11.40 5.17 16.06
N ASN A 406 12.63 5.03 15.58
CA ASN A 406 13.46 3.85 15.80
C ASN A 406 14.00 3.82 17.24
N ASN A 407 14.35 4.97 17.81
CA ASN A 407 14.65 5.10 19.24
C ASN A 407 13.44 4.72 20.10
N ILE A 408 12.23 5.16 19.75
CA ILE A 408 11.01 4.76 20.46
C ILE A 408 10.75 3.25 20.31
N ARG A 409 10.92 2.66 19.12
CA ARG A 409 10.73 1.22 18.91
C ARG A 409 11.75 0.38 19.68
N THR A 410 13.01 0.79 19.69
CA THR A 410 14.08 0.12 20.43
C THR A 410 13.90 0.29 21.94
N GLU A 411 13.49 1.47 22.40
CA GLU A 411 13.09 1.71 23.78
C GLU A 411 11.92 0.80 24.18
N ASN A 412 10.87 0.71 23.37
CA ASN A 412 9.74 -0.19 23.61
C ASN A 412 10.15 -1.67 23.58
N LEU A 413 11.07 -2.09 22.70
CA LEU A 413 11.62 -3.45 22.68
C LEU A 413 12.44 -3.77 23.94
N VAL A 414 13.23 -2.82 24.43
CA VAL A 414 14.02 -2.95 25.66
C VAL A 414 13.09 -2.96 26.88
N VAL A 415 12.10 -2.07 26.93
CA VAL A 415 11.07 -2.04 27.97
C VAL A 415 10.31 -3.37 27.98
N ASN A 416 9.92 -3.92 26.83
CA ASN A 416 9.28 -5.24 26.76
C ASN A 416 10.19 -6.38 27.23
N LYS A 417 11.51 -6.31 26.97
CA LYS A 417 12.49 -7.28 27.52
C LYS A 417 12.67 -7.13 29.03
N ILE A 418 12.65 -5.90 29.55
CA ILE A 418 12.72 -5.63 31.00
C ILE A 418 11.44 -6.12 31.67
N ILE A 419 10.28 -5.90 31.05
CA ILE A 419 8.99 -6.40 31.53
C ILE A 419 8.99 -7.93 31.60
N HIS A 420 9.48 -8.61 30.55
CA HIS A 420 9.66 -10.07 30.57
C HIS A 420 10.66 -10.55 31.63
N ALA A 421 11.74 -9.80 31.88
CA ALA A 421 12.67 -10.12 32.97
C ALA A 421 12.03 -9.93 34.37
N THR A 422 11.14 -8.94 34.54
CA THR A 422 10.37 -8.77 35.77
C THR A 422 9.28 -9.82 35.97
N GLU A 423 8.77 -10.44 34.88
CA GLU A 423 7.85 -11.58 34.95
C GLU A 423 8.54 -12.88 35.41
N GLU A 424 9.86 -12.98 35.27
CA GLU A 424 10.68 -14.13 35.75
C GLU A 424 11.15 -14.01 37.21
N GLY A 425 10.63 -13.04 37.98
CA GLY A 425 10.79 -13.04 39.44
C GLY A 425 12.08 -12.40 39.98
N SER A 426 12.66 -11.42 39.28
CA SER A 426 13.73 -10.58 39.84
C SER A 426 13.18 -9.51 40.80
N THR A 427 13.80 -9.35 41.97
CA THR A 427 13.35 -8.45 43.04
C THR A 427 13.44 -6.95 42.70
N ILE A 428 12.50 -6.18 43.26
CA ILE A 428 12.30 -4.72 43.08
C ILE A 428 13.57 -3.87 43.33
N SER A 429 14.55 -4.38 44.08
CA SER A 429 15.85 -3.74 44.32
C SER A 429 16.70 -3.58 43.06
N ASP A 430 16.59 -4.51 42.11
CA ASP A 430 17.48 -4.56 40.95
C ASP A 430 17.04 -3.55 39.88
N VAL A 431 15.72 -3.32 39.77
CA VAL A 431 15.10 -2.34 38.87
C VAL A 431 15.43 -0.90 39.29
N ALA A 432 15.48 -0.63 40.60
CA ALA A 432 15.88 0.68 41.13
C ALA A 432 17.38 0.98 40.88
N SER A 433 18.23 -0.05 40.94
CA SER A 433 19.66 0.08 40.65
C SER A 433 19.93 0.41 39.17
N LEU A 434 19.19 -0.24 38.26
CA LEU A 434 19.25 -0.03 36.81
C LEU A 434 18.73 1.36 36.39
N ALA A 435 17.62 1.81 36.98
CA ALA A 435 17.10 3.15 36.75
C ALA A 435 18.07 4.25 37.24
N SER A 436 18.72 4.05 38.40
CA SER A 436 19.72 5.00 38.91
C SER A 436 20.99 5.08 38.05
N SER A 437 21.41 3.94 37.49
CA SER A 437 22.55 3.83 36.56
C SER A 437 22.26 4.54 35.23
N PHE A 438 21.03 4.44 34.74
CA PHE A 438 20.59 5.10 33.51
C PHE A 438 20.49 6.62 33.66
N VAL A 439 19.91 7.10 34.78
CA VAL A 439 19.83 8.54 35.09
C VAL A 439 21.23 9.14 35.25
N ARG A 440 22.19 8.43 35.88
CA ARG A 440 23.60 8.87 36.02
C ARG A 440 24.38 8.91 34.70
N LYS A 441 24.01 8.12 33.69
CA LYS A 441 24.69 8.09 32.37
C LYS A 441 24.21 9.19 31.43
N ILE A 442 22.96 9.64 31.54
CA ILE A 442 22.38 10.66 30.66
C ILE A 442 22.69 12.09 31.15
N THR A 443 22.79 12.29 32.48
CA THR A 443 23.07 13.62 33.06
C THR A 443 24.34 14.29 32.55
N PRO A 444 25.49 13.61 32.35
CA PRO A 444 26.70 14.27 31.84
C PRO A 444 26.62 14.62 30.34
N ALA A 445 25.86 13.88 29.53
CA ALA A 445 25.75 14.13 28.08
C ALA A 445 24.98 15.42 27.77
N ILE A 446 23.96 15.74 28.57
CA ILE A 446 23.20 16.99 28.46
C ILE A 446 24.02 18.19 29.00
N LYS A 447 24.83 17.96 30.03
CA LYS A 447 25.67 19.00 30.67
C LYS A 447 26.86 19.43 29.80
N VAL A 448 27.43 18.51 29.01
CA VAL A 448 28.59 18.79 28.14
C VAL A 448 28.21 19.53 26.86
N SER A 449 27.01 19.35 26.34
CA SER A 449 26.57 20.01 25.09
C SER A 449 26.08 21.45 25.30
N LEU A 450 25.59 21.78 26.51
CA LEU A 450 25.08 23.13 26.83
C LEU A 450 26.09 24.03 27.58
N GLY A 451 27.19 23.47 28.08
CA GLY A 451 28.19 24.18 28.89
C GLY A 451 29.23 25.01 28.13
N ARG A 452 29.11 25.18 26.80
CA ARG A 452 30.09 25.92 25.99
C ARG A 452 29.57 27.20 25.33
N LEU A 453 28.33 27.62 25.55
CA LEU A 453 27.73 28.66 24.70
C LEU A 453 27.19 29.92 25.39
N LEU A 454 27.11 30.02 26.73
CA LEU A 454 26.50 31.21 27.34
C LEU A 454 27.18 31.62 28.65
N SER A 455 27.71 32.84 28.65
CA SER A 455 28.14 33.58 29.83
C SER A 455 26.94 34.27 30.51
N GLY A 456 26.90 34.17 31.84
CA GLY A 456 26.36 35.20 32.75
C GLY A 456 24.85 35.32 32.88
N ASP A 457 24.13 35.79 31.86
CA ASP A 457 22.82 36.45 32.06
C ASP A 457 21.64 35.81 31.33
N ALA A 458 21.84 34.67 30.64
CA ALA A 458 20.80 34.02 29.84
C ALA A 458 19.99 32.92 30.58
N GLU A 459 20.34 32.55 31.81
CA GLU A 459 19.66 31.46 32.54
C GLU A 459 18.20 31.78 32.90
N SER A 460 17.89 33.03 33.25
CA SER A 460 16.53 33.42 33.66
C SER A 460 15.55 33.46 32.47
N MET A 461 16.01 33.95 31.31
CA MET A 461 15.22 34.00 30.08
C MET A 461 14.99 32.60 29.49
N TRP A 462 15.98 31.72 29.54
CA TRP A 462 15.85 30.34 29.06
C TRP A 462 14.95 29.50 29.95
N ARG A 463 14.97 29.69 31.28
CA ARG A 463 13.98 29.04 32.17
C ARG A 463 12.55 29.47 31.82
N GLY A 464 12.31 30.75 31.55
CA GLY A 464 11.01 31.25 31.10
C GLY A 464 10.56 30.63 29.78
N LEU A 465 11.45 30.56 28.78
CA LEU A 465 11.17 29.96 27.47
C LEU A 465 10.96 28.44 27.55
N ILE A 466 11.73 27.74 28.38
CA ILE A 466 11.56 26.30 28.61
C ILE A 466 10.26 26.02 29.36
N PHE A 467 9.89 26.81 30.37
CA PHE A 467 8.59 26.69 31.03
C PHE A 467 7.43 26.97 30.07
N LEU A 468 7.57 27.96 29.18
CA LEU A 468 6.56 28.26 28.16
C LEU A 468 6.46 27.11 27.14
N LEU A 469 7.59 26.54 26.73
CA LEU A 469 7.62 25.42 25.78
C LEU A 469 7.10 24.13 26.41
N ILE A 470 7.43 23.85 27.68
CA ILE A 470 6.88 22.74 28.45
C ILE A 470 5.38 22.96 28.69
N ALA A 471 4.93 24.17 28.97
CA ALA A 471 3.51 24.48 29.11
C ALA A 471 2.77 24.29 27.78
N VAL A 472 3.30 24.79 26.66
CA VAL A 472 2.72 24.61 25.32
C VAL A 472 2.73 23.15 24.88
N VAL A 473 3.81 22.41 25.16
CA VAL A 473 3.89 20.96 24.88
C VAL A 473 2.98 20.17 25.82
N ALA A 474 2.86 20.54 27.10
CA ALA A 474 1.90 19.92 28.02
C ALA A 474 0.45 20.19 27.61
N GLN A 475 0.17 21.38 27.08
CA GLN A 475 -1.15 21.78 26.58
C GLN A 475 -1.47 21.08 25.25
N LEU A 476 -0.48 20.81 24.41
CA LEU A 476 -0.60 19.98 23.20
C LEU A 476 -0.66 18.47 23.52
N CYS A 477 -0.01 18.00 24.57
CA CYS A 477 -0.05 16.60 25.04
C CYS A 477 -1.34 16.28 25.81
N TRP A 478 -2.02 17.26 26.39
CA TRP A 478 -3.32 17.05 27.04
C TRP A 478 -4.49 16.85 26.06
N SER A 479 -4.27 17.02 24.76
CA SER A 479 -5.29 16.83 23.72
C SER A 479 -5.13 15.57 22.86
N VAL A 480 -4.22 14.65 23.20
CA VAL A 480 -4.16 13.35 22.51
C VAL A 480 -5.11 12.39 23.25
N GLU A 481 -6.37 12.37 22.85
CA GLU A 481 -7.33 11.38 23.33
C GLU A 481 -6.90 9.98 22.86
N GLU A 482 -6.63 9.07 23.81
CA GLU A 482 -6.31 7.68 23.48
C GLU A 482 -7.49 7.01 22.74
N PRO A 483 -7.26 6.30 21.62
CA PRO A 483 -8.32 5.63 20.90
C PRO A 483 -8.87 4.48 21.75
N LEU A 484 -10.17 4.52 22.06
CA LEU A 484 -10.87 3.45 22.76
C LEU A 484 -11.51 2.50 21.76
N PHE A 485 -11.66 1.24 22.16
CA PHE A 485 -12.24 0.20 21.30
C PHE A 485 -13.37 -0.54 22.01
N PHE A 486 -14.24 -1.17 21.23
CA PHE A 486 -15.21 -2.15 21.71
C PHE A 486 -15.30 -3.32 20.75
N LEU A 487 -15.67 -4.49 21.28
CA LEU A 487 -15.84 -5.71 20.49
C LEU A 487 -17.28 -6.16 20.52
N ILE A 488 -17.89 -6.32 19.36
CA ILE A 488 -19.15 -7.05 19.26
C ILE A 488 -18.82 -8.54 19.26
N THR A 489 -19.40 -9.28 20.19
CA THR A 489 -19.20 -10.72 20.36
C THR A 489 -20.23 -11.56 19.62
N TYR A 490 -21.44 -11.01 19.42
CA TYR A 490 -22.53 -11.67 18.71
C TYR A 490 -23.46 -10.58 18.13
N PRO A 491 -23.97 -10.72 16.90
CA PRO A 491 -23.86 -11.84 15.95
C PRO A 491 -22.49 -11.94 15.25
N GLU A 492 -22.16 -13.12 14.70
CA GLU A 492 -20.90 -13.35 13.95
C GLU A 492 -20.71 -12.37 12.78
N LYS A 493 -21.80 -11.95 12.12
CA LYS A 493 -21.78 -10.97 11.02
C LYS A 493 -21.26 -9.58 11.42
N LEU A 494 -21.35 -9.24 12.71
CA LEU A 494 -20.86 -7.98 13.27
C LEU A 494 -19.68 -8.20 14.22
N ALA A 495 -19.11 -9.41 14.30
CA ALA A 495 -18.11 -9.77 15.30
C ALA A 495 -16.71 -9.21 14.97
N TYR A 496 -16.57 -7.89 15.09
CA TYR A 496 -15.35 -7.13 14.81
C TYR A 496 -15.00 -6.19 15.96
N THR A 497 -13.75 -5.72 15.96
CA THR A 497 -13.28 -4.68 16.88
C THR A 497 -13.51 -3.30 16.27
N TYR A 498 -14.32 -2.49 16.93
CA TYR A 498 -14.68 -1.14 16.46
C TYR A 498 -13.92 -0.10 17.27
N GLN A 499 -13.37 0.89 16.57
CA GLN A 499 -12.79 2.07 17.21
C GLN A 499 -13.89 3.08 17.56
N MET A 500 -13.77 3.70 18.73
CA MET A 500 -14.66 4.75 19.18
C MET A 500 -13.85 5.91 19.76
N GLN A 501 -14.29 7.13 19.50
CA GLN A 501 -13.68 8.32 20.09
C GLN A 501 -14.50 8.73 21.31
N PRO A 502 -13.95 8.68 22.54
CA PRO A 502 -14.64 9.17 23.72
C PRO A 502 -14.83 10.69 23.63
N SER A 503 -15.87 11.22 24.27
CA SER A 503 -15.94 12.66 24.54
C SER A 503 -16.10 12.91 26.03
N TYR A 504 -15.02 13.38 26.64
CA TYR A 504 -15.00 13.73 28.05
C TYR A 504 -15.64 15.10 28.34
N SER A 505 -15.89 15.89 27.32
CA SER A 505 -16.62 17.16 27.46
C SER A 505 -18.12 16.88 27.59
N VAL A 506 -18.66 15.88 26.87
CA VAL A 506 -20.09 15.54 26.87
C VAL A 506 -20.49 14.54 27.95
N GLY A 507 -19.75 13.45 28.12
CA GLY A 507 -20.06 12.36 29.07
C GLY A 507 -18.95 12.12 30.08
N VAL A 508 -19.19 11.28 31.10
CA VAL A 508 -18.15 10.92 32.09
C VAL A 508 -17.06 10.03 31.48
N ARG A 509 -15.94 9.86 32.18
CA ARG A 509 -14.86 8.97 31.71
C ARG A 509 -15.32 7.52 31.68
N PHE A 510 -14.84 6.78 30.68
CA PHE A 510 -15.00 5.34 30.64
C PHE A 510 -14.28 4.70 31.85
N PRO A 511 -14.88 3.69 32.50
CA PRO A 511 -14.23 2.99 33.60
C PRO A 511 -13.03 2.18 33.11
N SER A 512 -12.07 1.93 34.01
CA SER A 512 -10.88 1.11 33.69
C SER A 512 -11.18 -0.37 33.48
N TYR A 513 -12.37 -0.84 33.89
CA TYR A 513 -12.82 -2.22 33.70
C TYR A 513 -13.77 -2.34 32.50
N SER A 514 -13.76 -3.50 31.83
CA SER A 514 -14.64 -3.78 30.68
C SER A 514 -15.98 -4.37 31.12
N PHE A 515 -17.08 -3.79 30.64
CA PHE A 515 -18.40 -4.42 30.70
C PHE A 515 -18.48 -5.53 29.65
N LYS A 516 -18.67 -6.78 30.08
CA LYS A 516 -18.75 -7.96 29.18
C LYS A 516 -20.20 -8.36 28.95
N LYS A 517 -20.51 -8.81 27.72
CA LYS A 517 -21.84 -9.30 27.30
C LYS A 517 -22.96 -8.27 27.51
N VAL A 518 -22.68 -6.99 27.31
CA VAL A 518 -23.70 -5.93 27.35
C VAL A 518 -24.50 -5.92 26.04
N SER A 519 -25.78 -5.57 26.12
CA SER A 519 -26.67 -5.56 24.96
C SER A 519 -26.65 -4.18 24.30
N LEU A 520 -26.54 -4.12 22.98
CA LEU A 520 -26.68 -2.88 22.22
C LEU A 520 -28.14 -2.70 21.77
N ALA A 521 -28.71 -1.53 22.01
CA ALA A 521 -30.06 -1.14 21.62
C ALA A 521 -30.05 0.11 20.73
N TYR A 522 -31.02 0.21 19.82
CA TYR A 522 -31.18 1.38 18.97
C TYR A 522 -32.18 2.38 19.57
N ALA A 523 -31.85 3.66 19.55
CA ALA A 523 -32.67 4.72 20.13
C ALA A 523 -33.97 4.98 19.34
N TYR A 524 -35.04 5.29 20.07
CA TYR A 524 -36.32 5.71 19.53
C TYR A 524 -36.89 6.87 20.37
N PRO A 525 -36.95 8.11 19.83
CA PRO A 525 -36.55 8.49 18.46
C PRO A 525 -35.03 8.39 18.22
N PRO A 526 -34.58 8.06 16.99
CA PRO A 526 -33.16 7.87 16.66
C PRO A 526 -32.24 9.03 17.04
N HIS A 527 -32.72 10.26 16.89
CA HIS A 527 -31.94 11.46 17.13
C HIS A 527 -31.83 11.85 18.61
N GLY A 528 -32.61 11.25 19.52
CA GLY A 528 -32.55 11.56 20.95
C GLY A 528 -32.79 13.02 21.33
N CYS A 529 -33.43 13.82 20.45
CA CYS A 529 -33.71 15.24 20.72
C CYS A 529 -34.95 15.47 21.60
N SER A 530 -35.70 14.41 21.87
CA SER A 530 -36.80 14.38 22.82
C SER A 530 -36.65 13.15 23.72
N PRO A 531 -37.34 13.10 24.88
CA PRO A 531 -37.25 11.97 25.79
C PRO A 531 -37.47 10.64 25.07
N LEU A 532 -36.55 9.70 25.29
CA LEU A 532 -36.55 8.41 24.61
C LEU A 532 -37.72 7.54 25.09
N LYS A 533 -38.37 6.87 24.15
CA LYS A 533 -39.48 5.93 24.43
C LYS A 533 -38.98 4.51 24.72
N ASN A 534 -37.68 4.26 24.60
CA ASN A 534 -37.07 2.96 24.89
C ASN A 534 -37.24 2.62 26.37
N LYS A 535 -37.73 1.40 26.66
CA LYS A 535 -37.65 0.82 28.00
C LYS A 535 -36.33 0.07 28.11
N LEU A 536 -35.26 0.76 28.50
CA LEU A 536 -33.94 0.12 28.61
C LEU A 536 -33.87 -0.72 29.89
N GLY A 537 -33.29 -1.91 29.76
CA GLY A 537 -32.96 -2.78 30.89
C GLY A 537 -31.58 -2.46 31.47
N PRO A 538 -31.19 -3.10 32.58
CA PRO A 538 -29.83 -2.96 33.12
C PRO A 538 -28.79 -3.44 32.09
N ASN A 539 -27.65 -2.74 32.02
CA ASN A 539 -26.51 -3.06 31.15
C ASN A 539 -26.80 -2.97 29.64
N GLN A 540 -27.56 -1.96 29.22
CA GLN A 540 -27.79 -1.67 27.80
C GLN A 540 -26.99 -0.45 27.33
N VAL A 541 -26.25 -0.64 26.24
CA VAL A 541 -25.59 0.43 25.49
C VAL A 541 -26.58 0.95 24.46
N LEU A 542 -26.68 2.26 24.30
CA LEU A 542 -27.63 2.88 23.39
C LEU A 542 -26.91 3.50 22.18
N LEU A 543 -27.36 3.13 20.98
CA LEU A 543 -26.92 3.75 19.71
C LEU A 543 -27.89 4.86 19.29
N LEU A 544 -27.36 6.07 19.11
CA LEU A 544 -28.06 7.29 18.72
C LEU A 544 -27.55 7.81 17.37
N GLU A 545 -28.45 8.38 16.58
CA GLU A 545 -28.08 9.10 15.35
C GLU A 545 -27.83 10.58 15.61
N ARG A 546 -26.91 11.16 14.84
CA ARG A 546 -26.75 12.61 14.75
C ARG A 546 -28.08 13.26 14.35
N GLY A 547 -28.39 14.39 14.97
CA GLY A 547 -29.59 15.18 14.72
C GLY A 547 -29.32 16.64 15.05
N GLU A 548 -30.37 17.46 15.14
CA GLU A 548 -30.25 18.91 15.23
C GLU A 548 -30.01 19.44 16.66
N CYS A 549 -30.32 18.66 17.69
CA CYS A 549 -30.05 19.00 19.09
C CYS A 549 -28.59 18.76 19.50
N SER A 550 -28.18 19.37 20.62
CA SER A 550 -26.82 19.25 21.16
C SER A 550 -26.45 17.80 21.53
N PHE A 551 -25.15 17.48 21.51
CA PHE A 551 -24.68 16.17 21.96
C PHE A 551 -24.97 15.94 23.45
N VAL A 552 -24.90 17.00 24.26
CA VAL A 552 -25.20 16.95 25.70
C VAL A 552 -26.64 16.51 25.95
N ASP A 553 -27.62 17.16 25.30
CA ASP A 553 -29.04 16.82 25.50
C ASP A 553 -29.35 15.37 25.07
N LYS A 554 -28.72 14.88 24.01
CA LYS A 554 -28.89 13.49 23.55
C LYS A 554 -28.43 12.48 24.60
N VAL A 555 -27.26 12.73 25.20
CA VAL A 555 -26.69 11.81 26.20
C VAL A 555 -27.46 11.90 27.52
N ILE A 556 -27.97 13.08 27.89
CA ILE A 556 -28.87 13.23 29.05
C ILE A 556 -30.16 12.45 28.85
N HIS A 557 -30.84 12.56 27.69
CA HIS A 557 -32.03 11.75 27.44
C HIS A 557 -31.73 10.24 27.40
N ALA A 558 -30.53 9.84 27.00
CA ALA A 558 -30.08 8.45 27.07
C ALA A 558 -29.88 7.98 28.52
N GLU A 559 -29.30 8.82 29.37
CA GLU A 559 -29.14 8.60 30.80
C GLU A 559 -30.50 8.47 31.50
N GLU A 560 -31.44 9.38 31.23
CA GLU A 560 -32.81 9.35 31.76
C GLU A 560 -33.57 8.07 31.35
N ALA A 561 -33.27 7.55 30.16
CA ALA A 561 -33.83 6.29 29.67
C ALA A 561 -33.18 5.04 30.31
N GLY A 562 -32.11 5.20 31.10
CA GLY A 562 -31.39 4.13 31.78
C GLY A 562 -30.25 3.51 30.96
N ALA A 563 -29.69 4.21 29.98
CA ALA A 563 -28.55 3.71 29.20
C ALA A 563 -27.27 3.65 30.04
N LEU A 564 -26.47 2.60 29.85
CA LEU A 564 -25.16 2.45 30.50
C LEU A 564 -24.11 3.34 29.82
N ILE A 565 -24.11 3.36 28.48
CA ILE A 565 -23.18 4.09 27.62
C ILE A 565 -23.98 4.60 26.41
N ALA A 566 -23.70 5.82 25.98
CA ALA A 566 -24.25 6.40 24.76
C ALA A 566 -23.22 6.35 23.61
N LEU A 567 -23.56 5.68 22.51
CA LEU A 567 -22.80 5.67 21.27
C LEU A 567 -23.52 6.53 20.24
N ILE A 568 -22.82 7.49 19.65
CA ILE A 568 -23.39 8.43 18.67
C ILE A 568 -22.75 8.19 17.31
N THR A 569 -23.56 8.23 16.24
CA THR A 569 -23.07 8.04 14.87
C THR A 569 -23.80 8.92 13.85
N ASP A 570 -23.10 9.33 12.79
CA ASP A 570 -23.69 9.94 11.60
C ASP A 570 -23.87 8.89 10.47
N SER A 571 -24.81 7.98 10.70
CA SER A 571 -25.15 6.89 9.76
C SER A 571 -25.67 7.40 8.40
N LYS A 572 -26.25 8.62 8.35
CA LYS A 572 -26.77 9.24 7.12
C LYS A 572 -25.63 9.73 6.24
N ALA A 573 -24.63 10.41 6.79
CA ALA A 573 -23.43 10.81 6.06
C ALA A 573 -22.60 9.59 5.61
N GLY A 574 -22.48 8.56 6.46
CA GLY A 574 -21.72 7.34 6.15
C GLY A 574 -20.22 7.59 5.92
N SER A 575 -19.68 8.68 6.50
CA SER A 575 -18.27 9.00 6.46
C SER A 575 -17.45 8.13 7.42
N ASP A 576 -16.17 7.95 7.10
CA ASP A 576 -15.18 7.29 7.97
C ASP A 576 -14.49 8.27 8.94
N GLU A 577 -14.87 9.55 8.88
CA GLU A 577 -14.32 10.60 9.75
C GLU A 577 -14.98 10.56 11.14
N PHE A 578 -14.15 10.65 12.17
CA PHE A 578 -14.63 10.88 13.53
C PHE A 578 -15.05 12.35 13.70
N VAL A 579 -16.15 12.55 14.43
CA VAL A 579 -16.63 13.88 14.79
C VAL A 579 -16.29 14.13 16.25
N ASP A 580 -15.56 15.21 16.52
CA ASP A 580 -15.32 15.66 17.87
C ASP A 580 -16.62 16.21 18.48
N MET A 581 -17.08 15.60 19.57
CA MET A 581 -18.32 15.98 20.22
C MET A 581 -18.04 17.12 21.20
N ILE A 582 -18.53 18.31 20.86
CA ILE A 582 -18.35 19.53 21.64
C ILE A 582 -19.56 19.77 22.54
N THR A 583 -19.33 20.33 23.73
CA THR A 583 -20.39 20.75 24.66
C THR A 583 -21.20 21.91 24.12
N ASP A 584 -22.43 22.05 24.62
CA ASP A 584 -23.22 23.26 24.40
C ASP A 584 -22.73 24.42 25.30
N THR A 585 -23.38 25.58 25.19
CA THR A 585 -23.11 26.77 26.01
C THR A 585 -23.58 26.63 27.47
N THR A 586 -24.25 25.52 27.82
CA THR A 586 -24.94 25.38 29.11
C THR A 586 -24.08 24.79 30.22
N GLN A 587 -22.84 24.36 29.91
CA GLN A 587 -21.89 23.70 30.83
C GLN A 587 -22.45 22.43 31.53
N ARG A 588 -23.57 21.90 31.06
CA ARG A 588 -24.14 20.64 31.57
C ARG A 588 -23.33 19.46 31.00
N ARG A 589 -23.23 18.38 31.78
CA ARG A 589 -22.55 17.13 31.41
C ARG A 589 -23.41 15.95 31.82
N ALA A 590 -23.49 14.94 30.96
CA ALA A 590 -24.22 13.71 31.29
C ALA A 590 -23.41 12.83 32.26
N GLY A 591 -24.11 12.08 33.11
CA GLY A 591 -23.53 11.18 34.11
C GLY A 591 -23.06 9.84 33.55
N ILE A 592 -23.31 9.56 32.26
CA ILE A 592 -22.90 8.33 31.57
C ILE A 592 -21.77 8.55 30.56
N PRO A 593 -20.92 7.54 30.26
CA PRO A 593 -19.90 7.65 29.23
C PRO A 593 -20.52 7.81 27.84
N ALA A 594 -19.91 8.67 27.02
CA ALA A 594 -20.32 8.94 25.65
C ALA A 594 -19.15 8.78 24.68
N ALA A 595 -19.39 8.15 23.54
CA ALA A 595 -18.41 8.04 22.47
C ALA A 595 -19.05 8.14 21.08
N TYR A 596 -18.25 8.61 20.13
CA TYR A 596 -18.61 8.67 18.72
C TYR A 596 -18.05 7.47 17.96
N ILE A 597 -18.85 6.91 17.05
CA ILE A 597 -18.43 5.85 16.12
C ILE A 597 -18.61 6.33 14.68
N THR A 598 -17.74 5.87 13.78
CA THR A 598 -17.75 6.24 12.36
C THR A 598 -19.11 5.98 11.72
N GLY A 599 -19.48 6.79 10.72
CA GLY A 599 -20.76 6.68 10.04
C GLY A 599 -20.91 5.37 9.28
N ALA A 600 -19.84 4.84 8.70
CA ALA A 600 -19.84 3.55 8.00
C ALA A 600 -20.15 2.37 8.93
N SER A 601 -19.47 2.30 10.09
CA SER A 601 -19.74 1.26 11.09
C SER A 601 -21.09 1.44 11.77
N GLY A 602 -21.45 2.67 12.12
CA GLY A 602 -22.75 2.99 12.69
C GLY A 602 -23.92 2.63 11.78
N ARG A 603 -23.80 2.86 10.46
CA ARG A 603 -24.81 2.45 9.46
C ARG A 603 -25.02 0.93 9.47
N ARG A 604 -23.94 0.14 9.47
CA ARG A 604 -24.04 -1.34 9.47
C ARG A 604 -24.67 -1.89 10.75
N ILE A 605 -24.26 -1.35 11.90
CA ILE A 605 -24.81 -1.74 13.19
C ILE A 605 -26.30 -1.35 13.27
N ARG A 606 -26.65 -0.13 12.85
CA ARG A 606 -28.03 0.33 12.78
C ARG A 606 -28.89 -0.54 11.88
N ASP A 607 -28.44 -0.79 10.64
CA ASP A 607 -29.22 -1.57 9.67
C ASP A 607 -29.47 -2.99 10.22
N TYR A 608 -28.49 -3.57 10.94
CA TYR A 608 -28.72 -4.82 11.65
C TYR A 608 -29.76 -4.68 12.77
N LEU A 609 -29.65 -3.68 13.64
CA LEU A 609 -30.60 -3.45 14.75
C LEU A 609 -32.03 -3.17 14.27
N LEU A 610 -32.22 -2.60 13.08
CA LEU A 610 -33.53 -2.25 12.51
C LEU A 610 -34.15 -3.38 11.68
N TYR A 611 -33.36 -4.12 10.91
CA TYR A 611 -33.86 -5.04 9.87
C TYR A 611 -33.56 -6.51 10.13
N SER A 612 -32.83 -6.88 11.19
CA SER A 612 -32.65 -8.29 11.58
C SER A 612 -33.83 -8.81 12.40
N ASP A 613 -33.95 -10.14 12.51
CA ASP A 613 -35.00 -10.79 13.27
C ASP A 613 -35.03 -10.23 14.71
N MET A 614 -36.18 -9.69 15.08
CA MET A 614 -36.45 -8.90 16.30
C MET A 614 -36.13 -9.62 17.63
N SER A 615 -35.72 -10.89 17.58
CA SER A 615 -35.32 -11.73 18.69
C SER A 615 -33.80 -11.79 18.94
N THR A 616 -32.97 -11.30 18.02
CA THR A 616 -31.50 -11.38 18.13
C THR A 616 -30.90 -10.15 18.82
N LYS A 617 -30.37 -10.35 20.04
CA LYS A 617 -29.65 -9.29 20.79
C LYS A 617 -28.22 -9.16 20.29
N VAL A 618 -27.74 -7.94 20.08
CA VAL A 618 -26.32 -7.66 19.80
C VAL A 618 -25.58 -7.59 21.12
N LEU A 619 -24.62 -8.49 21.35
CA LEU A 619 -23.83 -8.58 22.57
C LEU A 619 -22.41 -8.05 22.34
N MET A 620 -21.93 -7.17 23.22
CA MET A 620 -20.62 -6.54 23.07
C MET A 620 -19.83 -6.45 24.38
N THR A 621 -18.55 -6.12 24.26
CA THR A 621 -17.63 -5.83 25.36
C THR A 621 -17.03 -4.44 25.18
N ILE A 622 -17.16 -3.59 26.20
CA ILE A 622 -16.80 -2.16 26.15
C ILE A 622 -16.44 -1.65 27.56
N PRO A 623 -15.42 -0.79 27.73
CA PRO A 623 -14.32 -0.51 26.80
C PRO A 623 -13.31 -1.67 26.73
N LEU A 624 -12.59 -1.82 25.63
CA LEU A 624 -11.40 -2.68 25.52
C LEU A 624 -10.14 -1.84 25.74
N ASN A 625 -9.36 -2.20 26.76
CA ASN A 625 -8.07 -1.56 27.04
C ASN A 625 -6.94 -2.46 26.52
N HIS A 626 -6.20 -2.02 25.50
CA HIS A 626 -5.23 -2.86 24.78
C HIS A 626 -3.89 -3.08 25.49
N SER A 627 -3.75 -2.70 26.77
CA SER A 627 -2.52 -2.88 27.53
C SER A 627 -2.19 -4.32 27.95
N THR A 628 -3.12 -5.29 27.79
CA THR A 628 -2.98 -6.64 28.39
C THR A 628 -3.39 -7.83 27.52
N THR A 629 -3.70 -7.66 26.23
CA THR A 629 -4.21 -8.80 25.41
C THR A 629 -3.22 -9.23 24.33
N SER A 630 -2.75 -10.48 24.43
CA SER A 630 -1.86 -11.16 23.48
C SER A 630 -2.30 -10.97 22.02
N LEU A 631 -1.35 -10.58 21.16
CA LEU A 631 -1.50 -10.29 19.72
C LEU A 631 -2.17 -11.40 18.87
N ARG A 632 -2.33 -12.62 19.42
CA ARG A 632 -3.00 -13.73 18.74
C ARG A 632 -4.52 -13.69 18.82
N ASN A 633 -5.10 -12.87 19.70
CA ASN A 633 -6.54 -12.85 19.96
C ASN A 633 -7.24 -11.56 19.52
N ILE A 634 -6.60 -10.71 18.69
CA ILE A 634 -7.23 -9.47 18.21
C ILE A 634 -8.26 -9.82 17.12
N PRO A 635 -9.57 -9.62 17.35
CA PRO A 635 -10.59 -9.79 16.33
C PRO A 635 -10.40 -8.74 15.25
N SER A 636 -10.62 -9.13 13.99
CA SER A 636 -10.44 -8.32 12.79
C SER A 636 -11.10 -6.93 12.88
N LYS A 637 -10.46 -5.93 12.26
CA LYS A 637 -11.09 -4.64 11.96
C LYS A 637 -12.23 -4.87 10.95
N PRO A 638 -13.36 -4.14 11.02
CA PRO A 638 -14.45 -4.32 10.08
C PRO A 638 -13.99 -4.10 8.62
N PRO A 639 -14.43 -4.93 7.67
CA PRO A 639 -13.96 -4.86 6.27
C PRO A 639 -14.46 -3.63 5.50
N TRP A 640 -15.39 -2.86 6.09
CA TRP A 640 -15.98 -1.66 5.50
C TRP A 640 -15.39 -0.35 6.01
N GLU A 641 -14.50 -0.38 7.00
CA GLU A 641 -13.71 0.80 7.37
C GLU A 641 -12.49 0.90 6.45
N LEU A 642 -12.13 2.09 5.99
CA LEU A 642 -10.91 2.30 5.21
C LEU A 642 -9.66 1.85 6.02
N TRP A 643 -8.78 1.13 5.34
CA TRP A 643 -7.54 0.53 5.87
C TRP A 643 -6.35 1.45 5.68
#